data_AF-A0A7X2FZE5-F1
#
_entry.id   AF-A0A7X2FZE5-F1
#
_cell.length_a   1.000
_cell.length_b   1.000
_cell.length_c   1.000
_cell.angle_alpha   90.00
_cell.angle_beta   90.00
_cell.angle_gamma   90.00
#
_symmetry.space_group_name_H-M   'P 1'
#
loop_
_entity.id
_entity.type
_entity.pdbx_description
1 polymer ?
#
loop_
_entity_poly.entity_id
_entity_poly.type
_entity_poly.pdbx_seq_one_letter_code
_entity_poly.pdbx_strand_id
1 'polypeptide(L)'
;MSMKKGSHKILKSVALAGALTATGAVATTAHADTTKASAPVQGVASTDQQLTNLKSRQTANESAVASSNATTMSAATTSANSQIADLNNQIKERQASDAVTQQNKIDQVNKDAQTATNTENSAYSSAFTKQVAANDAKLKAAQAKVVTEQQEKQETTQENTDFQKQTDNLATEHNSKLSKINTDYQSQTDPISQKLTEAKKADQDHYNQKVANATKQVDDRIDDANNTINQAQKMVNDDQSDVNNKQNADKTAQSDVQNKQSTLNNDQNTLKQVQQEFDDLKETTNHIIVPQDYIDVWKEYVKIKKPNDQELTVAKFPELHSKNIKACTEAKRLNKAAGFHASSSDENTPITLTPEGTLSREDTVKATQYAVQLINPVRKAIGTTQYRITNASIDIAMQVGQVNRADNDWGHDMNAHQKAKDKWGLDTVGESVYATSGKTPYKTLADLKHGVYDAVIDLLFEGNTDDGKSDNGHTTDLLNVRCADPDSALEGTDFLGVSYENNQNITWSTAIRFVSIVDGKSDRMQNLRKKGYRYKAGTLADKSAQGSNYDQIAVPNPNETAKKLQDQISQLQAKVDDDIQNLNTSKGKANVTTNALKAAKDKLANDEKALTKAHDRLNNLKNNHDKMIHDIAGDPTPSQDVKNLQAQLNQIKSAYDNTVKSENERYETKLNDLKKNHEAKLAEIAAQPTSLAELQSQLQAKLDTLKAKHDAKLKQITDDANAKIAAIKSQKVNDPEIDKLNAQIDQIKSDLAKKQQELDSQYEALKTKNQAEYNALANKLNSSTKAVVNGSAQQVFTSRSGKVAYVIPGHQSIATRGAVKTVSEQNNSDSLSKEFQSQNNNRLPQTGNQSSLAMVLLGAAAAMFGVGLAGKKKEY
;
A
#
# COMPACT_ATOMS: atom_id res chain seq x y z
N MET A 1 97.57 -137.61 -84.92
CA MET A 1 96.49 -136.63 -85.27
C MET A 1 96.77 -135.38 -84.44
N SER A 2 96.78 -134.15 -84.97
CA SER A 2 95.69 -133.43 -85.68
C SER A 2 94.52 -133.09 -84.74
N MET A 3 93.50 -132.38 -85.24
CA MET A 3 92.12 -132.32 -84.71
C MET A 3 91.78 -131.34 -83.57
N LYS A 4 90.51 -130.99 -83.26
CA LYS A 4 89.20 -130.87 -84.00
C LYS A 4 88.11 -130.51 -82.95
N LYS A 5 86.83 -130.69 -83.31
CA LYS A 5 85.67 -130.97 -82.43
C LYS A 5 86.08 -131.54 -81.05
N GLY A 6 85.63 -131.02 -79.91
CA GLY A 6 84.99 -129.72 -79.69
C GLY A 6 85.68 -129.03 -78.51
N SER A 7 84.91 -128.75 -77.46
CA SER A 7 85.32 -128.80 -76.05
C SER A 7 86.78 -129.21 -75.72
N HIS A 8 87.46 -128.46 -74.84
CA HIS A 8 87.77 -128.98 -73.49
C HIS A 8 88.52 -128.01 -72.56
N LYS A 9 88.23 -128.22 -71.25
CA LYS A 9 89.04 -127.92 -70.05
C LYS A 9 89.26 -126.43 -69.73
N ILE A 10 88.88 -125.92 -68.54
CA ILE A 10 89.10 -126.38 -67.14
C ILE A 10 90.57 -126.26 -66.73
N LEU A 11 90.84 -125.30 -65.85
CA LEU A 11 91.54 -125.43 -64.56
C LEU A 11 90.85 -124.38 -63.66
N LYS A 12 90.43 -124.60 -62.41
CA LYS A 12 90.98 -125.42 -61.32
C LYS A 12 92.43 -125.06 -60.97
N SER A 13 92.62 -123.93 -60.29
CA SER A 13 93.49 -123.86 -59.11
C SER A 13 92.76 -124.33 -57.84
N VAL A 14 91.83 -125.29 -58.00
CA VAL A 14 91.35 -126.11 -56.88
C VAL A 14 92.50 -126.99 -56.45
N ALA A 15 92.87 -126.89 -55.18
CA ALA A 15 93.70 -127.83 -54.42
C ALA A 15 94.77 -128.59 -55.23
N LEU A 16 95.98 -128.01 -55.31
CA LEU A 16 97.18 -128.84 -55.27
C LEU A 16 97.41 -129.34 -53.82
N ALA A 17 96.44 -130.11 -53.33
CA ALA A 17 96.77 -131.22 -52.46
C ALA A 17 97.42 -132.30 -53.34
N GLY A 18 98.24 -133.19 -52.76
CA GLY A 18 98.99 -134.17 -53.56
C GLY A 18 100.42 -133.73 -53.87
N ALA A 19 101.18 -133.51 -52.80
CA ALA A 19 102.29 -134.39 -52.47
C ALA A 19 103.31 -134.81 -53.55
N LEU A 20 104.58 -134.63 -53.20
CA LEU A 20 105.32 -135.78 -52.67
C LEU A 20 105.30 -135.64 -51.13
N THR A 21 105.15 -136.64 -50.27
CA THR A 21 105.20 -138.12 -50.38
C THR A 21 106.47 -138.68 -51.01
N ALA A 22 107.57 -138.45 -50.31
CA ALA A 22 108.53 -139.50 -49.96
C ALA A 22 108.81 -139.35 -48.45
N THR A 23 108.69 -140.30 -47.52
CA THR A 23 108.47 -141.76 -47.58
C THR A 23 109.46 -142.50 -48.49
N GLY A 24 110.46 -143.13 -47.86
CA GLY A 24 111.78 -143.31 -48.44
C GLY A 24 112.77 -142.67 -47.47
N ALA A 25 112.90 -143.24 -46.27
CA ALA A 25 113.91 -144.27 -45.94
C ALA A 25 115.26 -143.60 -45.63
N VAL A 26 116.04 -144.01 -44.63
CA VAL A 26 116.44 -145.41 -44.33
C VAL A 26 117.07 -146.11 -45.55
N ALA A 27 117.48 -145.31 -46.55
CA ALA A 27 118.65 -145.58 -47.38
C ALA A 27 119.76 -144.67 -46.81
N THR A 28 120.45 -145.14 -45.77
CA THR A 28 121.79 -145.74 -45.86
C THR A 28 122.89 -144.69 -45.85
N THR A 29 123.91 -144.83 -45.01
CA THR A 29 125.09 -145.66 -45.31
C THR A 29 125.74 -145.29 -46.65
N ALA A 30 126.43 -144.15 -46.61
CA ALA A 30 127.76 -143.99 -47.20
C ALA A 30 127.87 -144.16 -48.74
N HIS A 31 129.06 -144.58 -49.19
CA HIS A 31 129.44 -144.80 -50.60
C HIS A 31 129.30 -143.51 -51.44
N ALA A 32 130.26 -142.57 -51.40
CA ALA A 32 131.73 -142.73 -51.35
C ALA A 32 132.31 -143.51 -52.54
N ASP A 33 133.60 -143.27 -52.81
CA ASP A 33 134.38 -143.79 -53.94
C ASP A 33 133.92 -143.24 -55.32
N THR A 34 134.79 -143.00 -56.31
CA THR A 34 136.25 -143.16 -56.46
C THR A 34 136.86 -141.79 -56.86
N THR A 35 138.17 -141.50 -56.89
CA THR A 35 139.34 -142.34 -57.23
C THR A 35 140.65 -141.94 -56.55
N LYS A 36 141.37 -142.95 -56.04
CA LYS A 36 142.81 -143.23 -56.20
C LYS A 36 143.84 -142.07 -56.10
N ALA A 37 144.56 -142.07 -54.96
CA ALA A 37 146.03 -142.17 -54.91
C ALA A 37 146.42 -142.52 -53.45
N SER A 38 146.61 -143.80 -53.06
CA SER A 38 147.75 -144.72 -53.31
C SER A 38 148.89 -144.60 -52.29
N ALA A 39 149.59 -145.73 -52.07
CA ALA A 39 150.71 -145.94 -51.14
C ALA A 39 151.94 -145.02 -51.46
N PRO A 40 152.98 -144.87 -50.58
CA PRO A 40 153.48 -145.81 -49.56
C PRO A 40 153.49 -145.19 -48.12
N VAL A 41 153.87 -145.85 -47.00
CA VAL A 41 154.80 -146.96 -46.70
C VAL A 41 156.29 -146.57 -46.82
N GLN A 42 157.16 -147.14 -45.98
CA GLN A 42 158.63 -147.07 -46.08
C GLN A 42 159.30 -145.68 -46.13
N GLY A 43 158.69 -144.66 -45.52
CA GLY A 43 159.46 -143.52 -45.00
C GLY A 43 159.99 -143.84 -43.61
N VAL A 44 161.30 -144.10 -43.46
CA VAL A 44 161.96 -144.20 -42.15
C VAL A 44 162.08 -142.78 -41.58
N ALA A 45 161.06 -142.35 -40.84
CA ALA A 45 160.82 -140.95 -40.51
C ALA A 45 161.25 -140.57 -39.08
N SER A 46 161.62 -139.31 -38.87
CA SER A 46 161.92 -138.77 -37.54
C SER A 46 160.66 -138.60 -36.67
N THR A 47 160.89 -138.36 -35.40
CA THR A 47 159.90 -137.94 -34.40
C THR A 47 159.05 -136.74 -34.86
N ASP A 48 159.60 -135.84 -35.68
CA ASP A 48 158.98 -134.55 -36.02
C ASP A 48 157.96 -134.65 -37.15
N GLN A 49 158.13 -135.62 -38.06
CA GLN A 49 157.25 -135.82 -39.22
C GLN A 49 155.82 -136.15 -38.79
N GLN A 50 155.65 -136.88 -37.68
CA GLN A 50 154.34 -137.29 -37.17
C GLN A 50 153.53 -136.12 -36.62
N LEU A 51 154.18 -135.16 -35.95
CA LEU A 51 153.54 -133.95 -35.40
C LEU A 51 153.03 -133.02 -36.50
N THR A 52 153.85 -132.79 -37.53
CA THR A 52 153.51 -131.89 -38.65
C THR A 52 152.24 -132.34 -39.39
N ASN A 53 152.11 -133.64 -39.65
CA ASN A 53 150.95 -134.21 -40.35
C ASN A 53 149.63 -134.06 -39.56
N LEU A 54 149.68 -134.18 -38.23
CA LEU A 54 148.50 -133.99 -37.37
C LEU A 54 148.05 -132.52 -37.37
N LYS A 55 149.00 -131.58 -37.18
CA LYS A 55 148.74 -130.12 -37.16
C LYS A 55 148.03 -129.66 -38.44
N SER A 56 148.50 -130.12 -39.60
CA SER A 56 147.97 -129.73 -40.92
C SER A 56 146.51 -130.15 -41.11
N ARG A 57 146.12 -131.37 -40.69
CA ARG A 57 144.72 -131.82 -40.73
C ARG A 57 143.80 -130.97 -39.84
N GLN A 58 144.27 -130.58 -38.66
CA GLN A 58 143.48 -129.79 -37.71
C GLN A 58 143.17 -128.39 -38.26
N THR A 59 144.17 -127.69 -38.83
CA THR A 59 144.01 -126.36 -39.44
C THR A 59 143.02 -126.36 -40.62
N ALA A 60 143.04 -127.41 -41.46
CA ALA A 60 142.10 -127.55 -42.57
C ALA A 60 140.64 -127.74 -42.08
N ASN A 61 140.45 -128.51 -41.01
CA ASN A 61 139.14 -128.81 -40.45
C ASN A 61 138.50 -127.57 -39.78
N GLU A 62 139.28 -126.78 -39.05
CA GLU A 62 138.84 -125.50 -38.48
C GLU A 62 138.42 -124.51 -39.58
N SER A 63 139.25 -124.37 -40.63
CA SER A 63 138.96 -123.44 -41.74
C SER A 63 137.64 -123.76 -42.45
N ALA A 64 137.31 -125.05 -42.62
CA ALA A 64 136.05 -125.47 -43.23
C ALA A 64 134.82 -125.09 -42.38
N VAL A 65 134.88 -125.26 -41.06
CA VAL A 65 133.79 -124.91 -40.14
C VAL A 65 133.59 -123.39 -40.09
N ALA A 66 134.66 -122.61 -40.03
CA ALA A 66 134.59 -121.15 -40.07
C ALA A 66 133.87 -120.63 -41.33
N SER A 67 134.20 -121.19 -42.51
CA SER A 67 133.52 -120.84 -43.76
C SER A 67 132.03 -121.21 -43.75
N SER A 68 131.67 -122.39 -43.24
CA SER A 68 130.27 -122.83 -43.13
C SER A 68 129.45 -121.92 -42.21
N ASN A 69 130.02 -121.49 -41.08
CA ASN A 69 129.36 -120.60 -40.12
C ASN A 69 129.11 -119.22 -40.74
N ALA A 70 130.10 -118.65 -41.43
CA ALA A 70 129.98 -117.37 -42.13
C ALA A 70 128.88 -117.41 -43.22
N THR A 71 128.83 -118.47 -44.02
CA THR A 71 127.77 -118.68 -45.02
C THR A 71 126.38 -118.77 -44.38
N THR A 72 126.27 -119.50 -43.27
CA THR A 72 125.00 -119.69 -42.54
C THR A 72 124.46 -118.36 -41.99
N MET A 73 125.31 -117.53 -41.38
CA MET A 73 124.88 -116.24 -40.86
C MET A 73 124.54 -115.24 -41.97
N SER A 74 125.29 -115.22 -43.08
CA SER A 74 125.01 -114.31 -44.19
C SER A 74 123.59 -114.54 -44.74
N ALA A 75 123.17 -115.81 -44.90
CA ALA A 75 121.80 -116.15 -45.30
C ALA A 75 120.73 -115.70 -44.28
N ALA A 76 120.98 -115.91 -42.98
CA ALA A 76 120.06 -115.50 -41.92
C ALA A 76 119.87 -113.96 -41.87
N THR A 77 120.98 -113.21 -42.00
CA THR A 77 120.99 -111.75 -42.01
C THR A 77 120.23 -111.17 -43.20
N THR A 78 120.40 -111.75 -44.40
CA THR A 78 119.67 -111.34 -45.61
C THR A 78 118.16 -111.56 -45.45
N SER A 79 117.74 -112.69 -44.88
CA SER A 79 116.31 -112.97 -44.63
C SER A 79 115.68 -111.97 -43.66
N ALA A 80 116.33 -111.73 -42.51
CA ALA A 80 115.86 -110.81 -41.48
C ALA A 80 115.69 -109.37 -41.99
N ASN A 81 116.67 -108.86 -42.75
CA ASN A 81 116.61 -107.51 -43.31
C ASN A 81 115.49 -107.36 -44.34
N SER A 82 115.21 -108.39 -45.14
CA SER A 82 114.10 -108.38 -46.12
C SER A 82 112.73 -108.27 -45.43
N GLN A 83 112.52 -109.03 -44.35
CA GLN A 83 111.28 -108.98 -43.57
C GLN A 83 111.08 -107.63 -42.87
N ILE A 84 112.15 -107.03 -42.33
CA ILE A 84 112.10 -105.71 -41.69
C ILE A 84 111.80 -104.60 -42.71
N ALA A 85 112.29 -104.70 -43.95
CA ALA A 85 112.00 -103.73 -45.00
C ALA A 85 110.50 -103.70 -45.37
N ASP A 86 109.88 -104.88 -45.54
CA ASP A 86 108.45 -105.01 -45.88
C ASP A 86 107.54 -104.42 -44.79
N LEU A 87 107.82 -104.71 -43.52
CA LEU A 87 107.06 -104.18 -42.38
C LEU A 87 107.15 -102.65 -42.29
N ASN A 88 108.32 -102.06 -42.59
CA ASN A 88 108.50 -100.61 -42.63
C ASN A 88 107.74 -99.93 -43.77
N ASN A 89 107.56 -100.60 -44.92
CA ASN A 89 106.78 -100.06 -46.04
C ASN A 89 105.28 -100.02 -45.69
N GLN A 90 104.74 -101.08 -45.08
CA GLN A 90 103.34 -101.13 -44.64
C GLN A 90 102.98 -100.03 -43.63
N ILE A 91 103.93 -99.64 -42.76
CA ILE A 91 103.75 -98.51 -41.83
C ILE A 91 103.64 -97.18 -42.59
N LYS A 92 104.49 -96.94 -43.61
CA LYS A 92 104.48 -95.69 -44.39
C LYS A 92 103.19 -95.51 -45.21
N GLU A 93 102.67 -96.57 -45.82
CA GLU A 93 101.45 -96.49 -46.63
C GLU A 93 100.24 -96.08 -45.78
N ARG A 94 100.12 -96.62 -44.55
CA ARG A 94 99.07 -96.24 -43.60
C ARG A 94 99.14 -94.77 -43.20
N GLN A 95 100.33 -94.29 -42.84
CA GLN A 95 100.56 -92.89 -42.46
C GLN A 95 100.22 -91.88 -43.58
N ALA A 96 100.35 -92.28 -44.85
CA ALA A 96 99.94 -91.44 -45.98
C ALA A 96 98.40 -91.37 -46.15
N SER A 97 97.68 -92.45 -45.87
CA SER A 97 96.21 -92.53 -46.04
C SER A 97 95.44 -91.62 -45.08
N ASP A 98 95.89 -91.50 -43.83
CA ASP A 98 95.22 -90.68 -42.80
C ASP A 98 95.30 -89.18 -43.12
N ALA A 99 96.43 -88.71 -43.66
CA ALA A 99 96.65 -87.31 -44.01
C ALA A 99 95.68 -86.81 -45.09
N VAL A 100 95.49 -87.60 -46.16
CA VAL A 100 94.55 -87.29 -47.26
C VAL A 100 93.11 -87.18 -46.75
N THR A 101 92.76 -88.02 -45.76
CA THR A 101 91.40 -88.11 -45.20
C THR A 101 91.01 -86.89 -44.35
N GLN A 102 91.98 -86.16 -43.77
CA GLN A 102 91.71 -84.88 -43.11
C GLN A 102 91.58 -83.72 -44.11
N GLN A 103 92.47 -83.64 -45.11
CA GLN A 103 92.53 -82.51 -46.04
C GLN A 103 91.23 -82.37 -46.87
N ASN A 104 90.72 -83.49 -47.41
CA ASN A 104 89.48 -83.50 -48.20
C ASN A 104 88.26 -82.91 -47.47
N LYS A 105 88.22 -83.00 -46.13
CA LYS A 105 87.12 -82.42 -45.32
C LYS A 105 87.23 -80.90 -45.17
N ILE A 106 88.45 -80.37 -45.16
CA ILE A 106 88.73 -78.93 -45.07
C ILE A 106 88.36 -78.23 -46.39
N ASP A 107 88.70 -78.84 -47.52
CA ASP A 107 88.48 -78.26 -48.85
C ASP A 107 87.00 -78.15 -49.21
N GLN A 108 86.17 -79.09 -48.76
CA GLN A 108 84.71 -79.00 -48.91
C GLN A 108 84.12 -77.80 -48.15
N VAL A 109 84.55 -77.56 -46.90
CA VAL A 109 84.05 -76.42 -46.09
C VAL A 109 84.37 -75.07 -46.74
N ASN A 110 85.56 -74.93 -47.33
CA ASN A 110 85.94 -73.73 -48.08
C ASN A 110 85.04 -73.49 -49.30
N LYS A 111 84.68 -74.55 -50.04
CA LYS A 111 83.87 -74.49 -51.25
C LYS A 111 82.42 -74.04 -50.98
N ASP A 112 81.85 -74.50 -49.87
CA ASP A 112 80.50 -74.12 -49.46
C ASP A 112 80.44 -72.64 -49.00
N ALA A 113 81.46 -72.19 -48.25
CA ALA A 113 81.58 -70.79 -47.82
C ALA A 113 81.72 -69.80 -48.98
N GLN A 114 82.51 -70.15 -50.01
CA GLN A 114 82.64 -69.34 -51.23
C GLN A 114 81.30 -69.21 -51.98
N THR A 115 80.49 -70.28 -51.99
CA THR A 115 79.18 -70.31 -52.66
C THR A 115 78.16 -69.43 -51.94
N ALA A 116 78.13 -69.47 -50.62
CA ALA A 116 77.30 -68.57 -49.79
C ALA A 116 77.70 -67.10 -49.97
N THR A 117 79.00 -66.80 -49.97
CA THR A 117 79.57 -65.46 -50.20
C THR A 117 79.11 -64.85 -51.52
N ASN A 118 79.21 -65.60 -52.62
CA ASN A 118 78.83 -65.13 -53.96
C ASN A 118 77.31 -64.84 -54.07
N THR A 119 76.50 -65.62 -53.36
CA THR A 119 75.04 -65.45 -53.31
C THR A 119 74.65 -64.16 -52.58
N GLU A 120 75.27 -63.89 -51.44
CA GLU A 120 75.03 -62.68 -50.63
C GLU A 120 75.48 -61.40 -51.36
N ASN A 121 76.64 -61.43 -52.04
CA ASN A 121 77.13 -60.33 -52.89
C ASN A 121 76.13 -59.94 -54.00
N SER A 122 75.50 -60.94 -54.62
CA SER A 122 74.52 -60.74 -55.68
C SER A 122 73.20 -60.14 -55.14
N ALA A 123 72.75 -60.58 -53.97
CA ALA A 123 71.56 -60.05 -53.31
C ALA A 123 71.73 -58.57 -52.89
N TYR A 124 72.86 -58.24 -52.25
CA TYR A 124 73.18 -56.87 -51.86
C TYR A 124 73.24 -55.92 -53.06
N SER A 125 73.93 -56.32 -54.13
CA SER A 125 74.07 -55.50 -55.35
C SER A 125 72.70 -55.13 -55.94
N SER A 126 71.77 -56.08 -56.01
CA SER A 126 70.39 -55.82 -56.50
C SER A 126 69.60 -54.89 -55.59
N ALA A 127 69.79 -54.97 -54.27
CA ALA A 127 69.11 -54.11 -53.30
C ALA A 127 69.67 -52.67 -53.31
N PHE A 128 70.99 -52.52 -53.41
CA PHE A 128 71.68 -51.23 -53.45
C PHE A 128 71.22 -50.38 -54.66
N THR A 129 71.23 -50.97 -55.87
CA THR A 129 70.78 -50.26 -57.10
C THR A 129 69.34 -49.75 -57.00
N LYS A 130 68.43 -50.53 -56.38
CA LYS A 130 67.03 -50.11 -56.18
C LYS A 130 66.91 -48.96 -55.20
N GLN A 131 67.73 -48.93 -54.14
CA GLN A 131 67.70 -47.85 -53.15
C GLN A 131 68.28 -46.54 -53.69
N VAL A 132 69.30 -46.59 -54.56
CA VAL A 132 69.84 -45.39 -55.24
C VAL A 132 68.76 -44.73 -56.11
N ALA A 133 68.11 -45.49 -57.00
CA ALA A 133 67.06 -44.95 -57.87
C ALA A 133 65.87 -44.35 -57.10
N ALA A 134 65.53 -44.92 -55.93
CA ALA A 134 64.50 -44.39 -55.03
C ALA A 134 64.92 -43.12 -54.28
N ASN A 135 66.23 -42.90 -54.08
CA ASN A 135 66.77 -41.67 -53.48
C ASN A 135 66.78 -40.52 -54.49
N ASP A 136 67.27 -40.76 -55.72
CA ASP A 136 67.36 -39.74 -56.78
C ASP A 136 65.99 -39.14 -57.13
N ALA A 137 64.96 -40.00 -57.22
CA ALA A 137 63.58 -39.58 -57.46
C ALA A 137 63.04 -38.62 -56.38
N LYS A 138 63.47 -38.76 -55.13
CA LYS A 138 63.07 -37.87 -54.02
C LYS A 138 63.83 -36.55 -54.02
N LEU A 139 65.12 -36.58 -54.32
CA LEU A 139 65.93 -35.36 -54.39
C LEU A 139 65.42 -34.42 -55.49
N LYS A 140 65.11 -34.99 -56.66
CA LYS A 140 64.62 -34.25 -57.84
C LYS A 140 63.24 -33.61 -57.63
N ALA A 141 62.43 -34.13 -56.71
CA ALA A 141 61.13 -33.57 -56.35
C ALA A 141 61.22 -32.40 -55.34
N ALA A 142 62.20 -32.44 -54.42
CA ALA A 142 62.40 -31.39 -53.43
C ALA A 142 63.02 -30.11 -54.03
N GLN A 143 63.88 -30.27 -55.05
CA GLN A 143 64.66 -29.19 -55.65
C GLN A 143 63.83 -28.17 -56.46
N ALA A 144 62.52 -28.36 -56.58
CA ALA A 144 61.58 -27.51 -57.32
C ALA A 144 60.72 -26.57 -56.44
N LYS A 145 61.03 -26.43 -55.14
CA LYS A 145 60.19 -25.70 -54.16
C LYS A 145 60.96 -24.75 -53.21
N VAL A 146 62.22 -24.41 -53.50
CA VAL A 146 63.02 -23.55 -52.62
C VAL A 146 62.75 -22.07 -52.90
N VAL A 147 62.50 -21.29 -51.84
CA VAL A 147 62.23 -19.84 -51.86
C VAL A 147 63.26 -19.14 -50.95
N THR A 148 63.55 -17.86 -51.17
CA THR A 148 64.56 -17.12 -50.38
C THR A 148 63.96 -16.40 -49.17
N GLU A 149 64.71 -16.30 -48.06
CA GLU A 149 64.28 -15.61 -46.83
C GLU A 149 63.82 -14.16 -47.04
N GLN A 150 64.27 -13.51 -48.12
CA GLN A 150 63.90 -12.13 -48.44
C GLN A 150 62.48 -12.04 -49.03
N GLN A 151 62.01 -13.10 -49.70
CA GLN A 151 60.64 -13.20 -50.24
C GLN A 151 59.64 -13.55 -49.13
N GLU A 152 59.98 -14.49 -48.25
CA GLU A 152 59.15 -14.93 -47.11
C GLU A 152 58.77 -13.76 -46.17
N LYS A 153 59.73 -12.87 -45.88
CA LYS A 153 59.50 -11.63 -45.11
C LYS A 153 58.63 -10.62 -45.87
N GLN A 154 58.69 -10.60 -47.19
CA GLN A 154 57.91 -9.69 -48.04
C GLN A 154 56.45 -10.16 -48.14
N GLU A 155 56.21 -11.46 -48.30
CA GLU A 155 54.87 -12.09 -48.26
C GLU A 155 54.21 -11.89 -46.89
N THR A 156 54.94 -12.12 -45.80
CA THR A 156 54.47 -11.87 -44.42
C THR A 156 54.04 -10.41 -44.21
N THR A 157 54.83 -9.46 -44.71
CA THR A 157 54.54 -8.02 -44.57
C THR A 157 53.32 -7.60 -45.39
N GLN A 158 53.15 -8.17 -46.59
CA GLN A 158 52.01 -7.90 -47.47
C GLN A 158 50.70 -8.44 -46.86
N GLU A 159 50.69 -9.67 -46.36
CA GLU A 159 49.49 -10.28 -45.77
C GLU A 159 49.02 -9.54 -44.50
N ASN A 160 49.94 -9.13 -43.62
CA ASN A 160 49.62 -8.27 -42.48
C ASN A 160 48.99 -6.94 -42.93
N THR A 161 49.51 -6.35 -44.00
CA THR A 161 49.02 -5.08 -44.56
C THR A 161 47.62 -5.21 -45.17
N ASP A 162 47.33 -6.32 -45.84
CA ASP A 162 46.02 -6.55 -46.47
C ASP A 162 44.95 -7.04 -45.49
N PHE A 163 45.32 -7.75 -44.41
CA PHE A 163 44.44 -8.02 -43.28
C PHE A 163 44.01 -6.72 -42.56
N GLN A 164 44.95 -5.79 -42.35
CA GLN A 164 44.65 -4.47 -41.77
C GLN A 164 43.66 -3.71 -42.66
N LYS A 165 43.92 -3.58 -43.97
CA LYS A 165 42.98 -2.93 -44.92
C LYS A 165 41.60 -3.57 -44.92
N GLN A 166 41.51 -4.90 -44.87
CA GLN A 166 40.22 -5.60 -44.84
C GLN A 166 39.45 -5.34 -43.55
N THR A 167 40.16 -5.25 -42.42
CA THR A 167 39.60 -4.88 -41.11
C THR A 167 39.11 -3.43 -41.10
N ASP A 168 39.90 -2.49 -41.61
CA ASP A 168 39.54 -1.06 -41.68
C ASP A 168 38.35 -0.79 -42.61
N ASN A 169 38.30 -1.47 -43.77
CA ASN A 169 37.16 -1.43 -44.68
C ASN A 169 35.90 -2.01 -44.03
N LEU A 170 36.02 -3.12 -43.29
CA LEU A 170 34.89 -3.73 -42.59
C LEU A 170 34.36 -2.83 -41.46
N ALA A 171 35.25 -2.22 -40.67
CA ALA A 171 34.88 -1.24 -39.64
C ALA A 171 34.20 -0.01 -40.25
N THR A 172 34.64 0.42 -41.43
CA THR A 172 34.02 1.53 -42.19
C THR A 172 32.62 1.15 -42.72
N GLU A 173 32.46 -0.06 -43.28
CA GLU A 173 31.15 -0.62 -43.71
C GLU A 173 30.16 -0.66 -42.53
N HIS A 174 30.62 -1.14 -41.37
CA HIS A 174 29.84 -1.27 -40.15
C HIS A 174 29.41 0.09 -39.57
N ASN A 175 30.36 1.02 -39.38
CA ASN A 175 30.07 2.37 -38.87
C ASN A 175 29.13 3.15 -39.79
N SER A 176 29.26 2.98 -41.12
CA SER A 176 28.35 3.60 -42.09
C SER A 176 26.91 3.12 -41.93
N LYS A 177 26.69 1.81 -41.71
CA LYS A 177 25.36 1.25 -41.44
C LYS A 177 24.79 1.66 -40.09
N LEU A 178 25.59 1.64 -39.02
CA LEU A 178 25.12 2.09 -37.70
C LEU A 178 24.70 3.57 -37.74
N SER A 179 25.47 4.41 -38.43
CA SER A 179 25.10 5.80 -38.69
C SER A 179 23.76 5.89 -39.42
N LYS A 180 23.56 5.10 -40.49
CA LYS A 180 22.27 5.04 -41.20
C LYS A 180 21.12 4.54 -40.32
N ILE A 181 21.29 3.46 -39.56
CA ILE A 181 20.26 2.90 -38.66
C ILE A 181 19.82 3.96 -37.63
N ASN A 182 20.75 4.77 -37.13
CA ASN A 182 20.45 5.88 -36.22
C ASN A 182 19.74 7.06 -36.93
N THR A 183 20.12 7.40 -38.16
CA THR A 183 19.40 8.41 -38.98
C THR A 183 17.98 7.96 -39.33
N ASP A 184 17.82 6.70 -39.76
CA ASP A 184 16.52 6.11 -40.09
C ASP A 184 15.61 6.07 -38.86
N TYR A 185 16.15 5.80 -37.66
CA TYR A 185 15.44 5.88 -36.38
C TYR A 185 14.98 7.32 -36.06
N GLN A 186 15.89 8.31 -36.08
CA GLN A 186 15.56 9.72 -35.86
C GLN A 186 14.45 10.22 -36.81
N SER A 187 14.57 9.89 -38.10
CA SER A 187 13.58 10.27 -39.13
C SER A 187 12.17 9.74 -38.86
N GLN A 188 12.05 8.64 -38.09
CA GLN A 188 10.77 8.04 -37.70
C GLN A 188 10.28 8.55 -36.32
N THR A 189 11.18 8.77 -35.36
CA THR A 189 10.79 9.23 -34.02
C THR A 189 10.37 10.68 -33.97
N ASP A 190 11.04 11.56 -34.73
CA ASP A 190 10.87 13.01 -34.62
C ASP A 190 9.46 13.47 -35.03
N PRO A 191 8.90 13.09 -36.20
CA PRO A 191 7.53 13.50 -36.58
C PRO A 191 6.44 12.89 -35.68
N ILE A 192 6.70 11.73 -35.05
CA ILE A 192 5.76 11.11 -34.11
C ILE A 192 5.85 11.80 -32.73
N SER A 193 7.05 12.22 -32.31
CA SER A 193 7.26 12.98 -31.07
C SER A 193 6.67 14.39 -31.14
N GLN A 194 6.75 15.04 -32.30
CA GLN A 194 6.05 16.30 -32.57
C GLN A 194 4.52 16.11 -32.47
N LYS A 195 3.95 15.14 -33.20
CA LYS A 195 2.50 14.83 -33.14
C LYS A 195 2.03 14.47 -31.73
N LEU A 196 2.84 13.75 -30.96
CA LEU A 196 2.55 13.41 -29.56
C LEU A 196 2.51 14.67 -28.67
N THR A 197 3.32 15.67 -28.97
CA THR A 197 3.33 16.96 -28.26
C THR A 197 2.12 17.81 -28.64
N GLU A 198 1.78 17.86 -29.94
CA GLU A 198 0.60 18.55 -30.46
C GLU A 198 -0.70 17.93 -29.93
N ALA A 199 -0.81 16.60 -29.90
CA ALA A 199 -1.96 15.87 -29.35
C ALA A 199 -2.11 16.09 -27.83
N LYS A 200 -1.00 16.06 -27.06
CA LYS A 200 -1.02 16.40 -25.62
C LYS A 200 -1.47 17.84 -25.37
N LYS A 201 -1.12 18.77 -26.26
CA LYS A 201 -1.62 20.15 -26.19
C LYS A 201 -3.12 20.24 -26.51
N ALA A 202 -3.59 19.54 -27.55
CA ALA A 202 -5.01 19.49 -27.88
C ALA A 202 -5.88 18.90 -26.75
N ASP A 203 -5.41 17.83 -26.10
CA ASP A 203 -6.03 17.27 -24.89
C ASP A 203 -6.14 18.32 -23.77
N GLN A 204 -5.06 19.08 -23.53
CA GLN A 204 -5.01 20.13 -22.51
C GLN A 204 -5.93 21.31 -22.84
N ASP A 205 -5.93 21.81 -24.09
CA ASP A 205 -6.76 22.94 -24.50
C ASP A 205 -8.26 22.58 -24.47
N HIS A 206 -8.63 21.35 -24.86
CA HIS A 206 -9.99 20.82 -24.71
C HIS A 206 -10.40 20.66 -23.23
N TYR A 207 -9.50 20.20 -22.37
CA TYR A 207 -9.75 20.14 -20.92
C TYR A 207 -9.95 21.53 -20.32
N ASN A 208 -9.11 22.50 -20.68
CA ASN A 208 -9.25 23.89 -20.26
C ASN A 208 -10.61 24.48 -20.69
N GLN A 209 -11.07 24.14 -21.91
CA GLN A 209 -12.38 24.58 -22.40
C GLN A 209 -13.56 23.89 -21.68
N LYS A 210 -13.42 22.62 -21.27
CA LYS A 210 -14.39 21.96 -20.37
C LYS A 210 -14.49 22.68 -19.03
N VAL A 211 -13.35 23.01 -18.42
CA VAL A 211 -13.30 23.75 -17.14
C VAL A 211 -13.98 25.12 -17.30
N ALA A 212 -13.66 25.89 -18.34
CA ALA A 212 -14.30 27.20 -18.58
C ALA A 212 -15.83 27.09 -18.75
N ASN A 213 -16.33 26.08 -19.47
CA ASN A 213 -17.76 25.82 -19.60
C ASN A 213 -18.41 25.38 -18.27
N ALA A 214 -17.70 24.60 -17.46
CA ALA A 214 -18.15 24.18 -16.13
C ALA A 214 -18.22 25.37 -15.16
N THR A 215 -17.20 26.22 -15.12
CA THR A 215 -17.17 27.49 -14.36
C THR A 215 -18.38 28.34 -14.71
N LYS A 216 -18.60 28.65 -15.99
CA LYS A 216 -19.76 29.44 -16.42
C LYS A 216 -21.09 28.83 -15.97
N GLN A 217 -21.25 27.50 -16.03
CA GLN A 217 -22.49 26.84 -15.59
C GLN A 217 -22.69 26.90 -14.05
N VAL A 218 -21.61 27.00 -13.26
CA VAL A 218 -21.71 27.21 -11.80
C VAL A 218 -21.97 28.69 -11.48
N ASP A 219 -21.34 29.63 -12.20
CA ASP A 219 -21.59 31.07 -12.08
C ASP A 219 -23.05 31.43 -12.43
N ASP A 220 -23.57 30.93 -13.56
CA ASP A 220 -24.96 31.12 -13.98
C ASP A 220 -25.95 30.68 -12.87
N ARG A 221 -25.64 29.59 -12.14
CA ARG A 221 -26.45 29.09 -11.01
C ARG A 221 -26.31 29.94 -9.74
N ILE A 222 -25.15 30.58 -9.53
CA ILE A 222 -24.92 31.52 -8.43
C ILE A 222 -25.71 32.80 -8.67
N ASP A 223 -25.78 33.28 -9.92
CA ASP A 223 -26.56 34.47 -10.27
C ASP A 223 -28.08 34.23 -10.26
N ASP A 224 -28.57 33.06 -10.70
CA ASP A 224 -29.97 32.66 -10.47
C ASP A 224 -30.31 32.61 -8.97
N ALA A 225 -29.38 32.17 -8.12
CA ALA A 225 -29.57 32.18 -6.66
C ALA A 225 -29.54 33.61 -6.07
N ASN A 226 -28.65 34.49 -6.53
CA ASN A 226 -28.65 35.92 -6.19
C ASN A 226 -29.99 36.58 -6.58
N ASN A 227 -30.50 36.31 -7.79
CA ASN A 227 -31.78 36.82 -8.29
C ASN A 227 -32.96 36.30 -7.47
N THR A 228 -32.93 35.02 -7.07
CA THR A 228 -33.94 34.42 -6.17
C THR A 228 -33.97 35.11 -4.81
N ILE A 229 -32.80 35.42 -4.24
CA ILE A 229 -32.69 36.17 -2.96
C ILE A 229 -33.26 37.59 -3.10
N ASN A 230 -32.93 38.30 -4.18
CA ASN A 230 -33.46 39.65 -4.42
C ASN A 230 -34.99 39.67 -4.49
N GLN A 231 -35.60 38.66 -5.12
CA GLN A 231 -37.06 38.51 -5.17
C GLN A 231 -37.66 38.16 -3.79
N ALA A 232 -37.05 37.22 -3.06
CA ALA A 232 -37.48 36.85 -1.71
C ALA A 232 -37.39 38.02 -0.71
N GLN A 233 -36.30 38.80 -0.77
CA GLN A 233 -36.12 40.00 0.05
C GLN A 233 -37.18 41.07 -0.28
N LYS A 234 -37.58 41.21 -1.55
CA LYS A 234 -38.69 42.10 -1.92
C LYS A 234 -40.01 41.63 -1.29
N MET A 235 -40.33 40.33 -1.37
CA MET A 235 -41.55 39.79 -0.76
C MET A 235 -41.59 40.00 0.76
N VAL A 236 -40.48 39.78 1.46
CA VAL A 236 -40.35 40.09 2.91
C VAL A 236 -40.60 41.57 3.19
N ASN A 237 -40.06 42.47 2.37
CA ASN A 237 -40.27 43.92 2.53
C ASN A 237 -41.73 44.34 2.25
N ASP A 238 -42.37 43.76 1.23
CA ASP A 238 -43.77 44.00 0.89
C ASP A 238 -44.70 43.50 2.02
N ASP A 239 -44.46 42.28 2.55
CA ASP A 239 -45.21 41.69 3.66
C ASP A 239 -45.04 42.47 4.96
N GLN A 240 -43.83 42.95 5.26
CA GLN A 240 -43.58 43.80 6.42
C GLN A 240 -44.37 45.12 6.32
N SER A 241 -44.61 45.63 5.11
CA SER A 241 -45.49 46.77 4.88
C SER A 241 -46.96 46.42 5.12
N ASP A 242 -47.46 45.28 4.62
CA ASP A 242 -48.83 44.84 4.89
C ASP A 242 -49.08 44.60 6.39
N VAL A 243 -48.15 43.94 7.10
CA VAL A 243 -48.21 43.76 8.56
C VAL A 243 -48.36 45.11 9.28
N ASN A 244 -47.59 46.13 8.89
CA ASN A 244 -47.68 47.47 9.48
C ASN A 244 -49.03 48.14 9.19
N ASN A 245 -49.53 48.05 7.95
CA ASN A 245 -50.83 48.59 7.56
C ASN A 245 -51.99 47.91 8.30
N LYS A 246 -51.99 46.57 8.36
CA LYS A 246 -52.98 45.77 9.08
C LYS A 246 -52.91 46.02 10.60
N GLN A 247 -51.73 46.24 11.17
CA GLN A 247 -51.58 46.53 12.60
C GLN A 247 -52.07 47.93 12.98
N ASN A 248 -52.06 48.88 12.05
CA ASN A 248 -52.69 50.19 12.26
C ASN A 248 -54.21 50.12 12.09
N ALA A 249 -54.72 49.39 11.08
CA ALA A 249 -56.15 49.16 10.91
C ALA A 249 -56.77 48.43 12.12
N ASP A 250 -56.06 47.45 12.68
CA ASP A 250 -56.50 46.71 13.88
C ASP A 250 -56.57 47.62 15.12
N LYS A 251 -55.56 48.46 15.38
CA LYS A 251 -55.63 49.48 16.45
C LYS A 251 -56.86 50.37 16.29
N THR A 252 -57.14 50.87 15.08
CA THR A 252 -58.31 51.72 14.82
C THR A 252 -59.62 50.98 15.11
N ALA A 253 -59.75 49.71 14.73
CA ALA A 253 -60.93 48.90 15.02
C ALA A 253 -61.11 48.64 16.53
N GLN A 254 -60.03 48.35 17.25
CA GLN A 254 -60.05 48.17 18.71
C GLN A 254 -60.41 49.47 19.45
N SER A 255 -59.93 50.63 18.98
CA SER A 255 -60.33 51.94 19.53
C SER A 255 -61.80 52.28 19.26
N ASP A 256 -62.37 51.90 18.10
CA ASP A 256 -63.81 52.06 17.86
C ASP A 256 -64.64 51.18 18.82
N VAL A 257 -64.23 49.94 19.08
CA VAL A 257 -64.85 49.07 20.10
C VAL A 257 -64.83 49.72 21.48
N GLN A 258 -63.71 50.32 21.89
CA GLN A 258 -63.60 51.04 23.16
C GLN A 258 -64.52 52.27 23.23
N ASN A 259 -64.56 53.07 22.16
CA ASN A 259 -65.44 54.24 22.07
C ASN A 259 -66.92 53.83 22.16
N LYS A 260 -67.35 52.80 21.41
CA LYS A 260 -68.73 52.28 21.45
C LYS A 260 -69.10 51.68 22.81
N GLN A 261 -68.17 50.98 23.48
CA GLN A 261 -68.40 50.49 24.84
C GLN A 261 -68.56 51.65 25.83
N SER A 262 -67.80 52.73 25.66
CA SER A 262 -67.88 53.92 26.51
C SER A 262 -69.19 54.70 26.28
N THR A 263 -69.66 54.79 25.04
CA THR A 263 -70.99 55.32 24.69
C THR A 263 -72.08 54.51 25.41
N LEU A 264 -72.16 53.20 25.14
CA LEU A 264 -73.15 52.31 25.76
C LEU A 264 -73.19 52.41 27.29
N ASN A 265 -72.02 52.43 27.94
CA ASN A 265 -71.94 52.55 29.41
C ASN A 265 -72.52 53.89 29.91
N ASN A 266 -72.33 55.00 29.19
CA ASN A 266 -72.88 56.30 29.56
C ASN A 266 -74.40 56.31 29.41
N ASP A 267 -74.92 55.84 28.28
CA ASP A 267 -76.37 55.80 28.01
C ASP A 267 -77.12 54.86 28.97
N GLN A 268 -76.52 53.73 29.35
CA GLN A 268 -77.06 52.85 30.41
C GLN A 268 -77.13 53.55 31.78
N ASN A 269 -76.13 54.37 32.13
CA ASN A 269 -76.16 55.15 33.36
C ASN A 269 -77.26 56.23 33.33
N THR A 270 -77.42 56.94 32.20
CA THR A 270 -78.49 57.94 32.04
C THR A 270 -79.87 57.29 32.05
N LEU A 271 -80.07 56.15 31.39
CA LEU A 271 -81.31 55.37 31.46
C LEU A 271 -81.67 55.02 32.91
N LYS A 272 -80.70 54.54 33.69
CA LYS A 272 -80.91 54.20 35.11
C LYS A 272 -81.28 55.43 35.96
N GLN A 273 -80.71 56.60 35.67
CA GLN A 273 -81.05 57.84 36.39
C GLN A 273 -82.51 58.25 36.13
N VAL A 274 -82.94 58.29 34.86
CA VAL A 274 -84.33 58.66 34.51
C VAL A 274 -85.34 57.61 35.00
N GLN A 275 -84.95 56.33 35.07
CA GLN A 275 -85.76 55.29 35.72
C GLN A 275 -85.98 55.56 37.21
N GLN A 276 -84.94 55.96 37.95
CA GLN A 276 -85.08 56.33 39.37
C GLN A 276 -85.99 57.56 39.54
N GLU A 277 -85.79 58.62 38.75
CA GLU A 277 -86.66 59.83 38.78
C GLU A 277 -88.15 59.49 38.52
N PHE A 278 -88.43 58.47 37.70
CA PHE A 278 -89.78 58.02 37.40
C PHE A 278 -90.41 57.16 38.50
N ASP A 279 -89.61 56.36 39.21
CA ASP A 279 -90.09 55.57 40.34
C ASP A 279 -90.30 56.46 41.58
N ASP A 280 -89.36 57.35 41.90
CA ASP A 280 -89.46 58.35 42.97
C ASP A 280 -90.75 59.20 42.85
N LEU A 281 -91.15 59.55 41.62
CA LEU A 281 -92.36 60.32 41.36
C LEU A 281 -93.64 59.56 41.76
N LYS A 282 -93.71 58.24 41.55
CA LYS A 282 -94.88 57.42 41.87
C LYS A 282 -95.20 57.44 43.36
N GLU A 283 -94.17 57.43 44.21
CA GLU A 283 -94.31 57.43 45.67
C GLU A 283 -94.83 58.77 46.23
N THR A 284 -94.71 59.89 45.50
CA THR A 284 -95.14 61.22 45.96
C THR A 284 -96.61 61.57 45.72
N THR A 285 -97.36 60.75 44.97
CA THR A 285 -98.60 61.22 44.32
C THR A 285 -99.85 61.09 45.20
N ASN A 286 -99.86 61.75 46.36
CA ASN A 286 -101.07 61.87 47.19
C ASN A 286 -102.19 62.60 46.44
N HIS A 287 -103.41 62.10 46.61
CA HIS A 287 -104.64 62.68 46.05
C HIS A 287 -105.75 62.61 47.10
N ILE A 288 -106.54 63.69 47.21
CA ILE A 288 -107.74 63.67 48.06
C ILE A 288 -108.78 62.75 47.41
N ILE A 289 -109.15 61.68 48.10
CA ILE A 289 -110.23 60.77 47.71
C ILE A 289 -111.55 61.44 48.05
N VAL A 290 -112.40 61.67 47.04
CA VAL A 290 -113.69 62.36 47.21
C VAL A 290 -114.82 61.45 46.71
N PRO A 291 -115.81 61.10 47.56
CA PRO A 291 -117.00 60.38 47.13
C PRO A 291 -117.78 61.16 46.07
N GLN A 292 -118.39 60.44 45.12
CA GLN A 292 -119.23 61.06 44.09
C GLN A 292 -120.36 61.90 44.70
N ASP A 293 -120.99 61.41 45.78
CA ASP A 293 -122.01 62.11 46.56
C ASP A 293 -121.55 63.51 47.04
N TYR A 294 -120.28 63.67 47.45
CA TYR A 294 -119.75 64.97 47.88
C TYR A 294 -119.62 65.93 46.69
N ILE A 295 -119.09 65.43 45.56
CA ILE A 295 -118.99 66.22 44.33
C ILE A 295 -120.38 66.68 43.85
N ASP A 296 -121.37 65.81 43.93
CA ASP A 296 -122.73 66.12 43.48
C ASP A 296 -123.51 67.00 44.46
N VAL A 297 -123.25 66.88 45.78
CA VAL A 297 -123.69 67.84 46.80
C VAL A 297 -123.24 69.27 46.46
N TRP A 298 -121.95 69.46 46.18
CA TRP A 298 -121.44 70.80 45.90
C TRP A 298 -121.84 71.32 44.52
N LYS A 299 -122.03 70.44 43.52
CA LYS A 299 -122.69 70.79 42.24
C LYS A 299 -124.14 71.20 42.41
N GLU A 300 -124.89 70.56 43.30
CA GLU A 300 -126.28 70.91 43.60
C GLU A 300 -126.33 72.26 44.32
N TYR A 301 -125.50 72.45 45.35
CA TYR A 301 -125.37 73.72 46.08
C TYR A 301 -125.08 74.89 45.14
N VAL A 302 -124.10 74.73 44.24
CA VAL A 302 -123.69 75.77 43.29
C VAL A 302 -124.84 76.20 42.36
N LYS A 303 -125.81 75.32 42.07
CA LYS A 303 -126.96 75.61 41.21
C LYS A 303 -128.16 76.23 41.94
N ILE A 304 -128.34 75.95 43.24
CA ILE A 304 -129.56 76.32 43.99
C ILE A 304 -129.41 77.49 44.96
N LYS A 305 -128.17 77.85 45.33
CA LYS A 305 -127.85 78.99 46.21
C LYS A 305 -128.30 80.33 45.60
N LYS A 306 -128.74 81.27 46.43
CA LYS A 306 -129.12 82.64 46.04
C LYS A 306 -127.96 83.61 46.32
N PRO A 307 -127.94 84.85 45.79
CA PRO A 307 -126.83 85.79 45.93
C PRO A 307 -126.28 86.03 47.35
N ASN A 308 -127.12 85.89 48.38
CA ASN A 308 -126.76 86.07 49.80
C ASN A 308 -126.56 84.72 50.55
N ASP A 309 -126.42 83.61 49.84
CA ASP A 309 -126.15 82.28 50.38
C ASP A 309 -124.67 81.95 50.21
N GLN A 310 -123.89 82.38 51.21
CA GLN A 310 -122.44 82.15 51.28
C GLN A 310 -122.09 80.73 51.77
N GLU A 311 -122.93 80.15 52.62
CA GLU A 311 -122.64 78.93 53.38
C GLU A 311 -123.73 77.87 53.24
N LEU A 312 -123.31 76.59 53.25
CA LEU A 312 -124.20 75.44 53.23
C LEU A 312 -124.59 75.12 54.68
N THR A 313 -125.71 75.69 55.14
CA THR A 313 -126.18 75.57 56.52
C THR A 313 -127.45 74.73 56.62
N VAL A 314 -127.65 74.04 57.74
CA VAL A 314 -128.85 73.21 58.00
C VAL A 314 -130.14 74.04 57.95
N ALA A 315 -130.09 75.31 58.32
CA ALA A 315 -131.24 76.21 58.33
C ALA A 315 -131.67 76.68 56.93
N LYS A 316 -130.75 76.71 55.95
CA LYS A 316 -131.03 77.14 54.58
C LYS A 316 -131.24 75.97 53.62
N PHE A 317 -130.50 74.86 53.80
CA PHE A 317 -130.43 73.75 52.85
C PHE A 317 -130.48 72.38 53.56
N PRO A 318 -131.51 72.07 54.38
CA PRO A 318 -131.51 70.93 55.31
C PRO A 318 -131.26 69.57 54.65
N GLU A 319 -131.89 69.28 53.49
CA GLU A 319 -131.66 68.02 52.77
C GLU A 319 -130.23 67.90 52.23
N LEU A 320 -129.72 68.98 51.64
CA LEU A 320 -128.40 69.01 51.01
C LEU A 320 -127.28 69.01 52.04
N HIS A 321 -127.48 69.68 53.18
CA HIS A 321 -126.63 69.60 54.36
C HIS A 321 -126.59 68.16 54.91
N SER A 322 -127.73 67.47 55.02
CA SER A 322 -127.78 66.07 55.44
C SER A 322 -127.06 65.11 54.48
N LYS A 323 -127.10 65.36 53.16
CA LYS A 323 -126.24 64.66 52.18
C LYS A 323 -124.75 64.97 52.44
N ASN A 324 -124.42 66.25 52.61
CA ASN A 324 -123.04 66.71 52.84
C ASN A 324 -122.39 66.08 54.08
N ILE A 325 -123.08 66.03 55.22
CA ILE A 325 -122.58 65.38 56.45
C ILE A 325 -122.07 63.97 56.13
N LYS A 326 -122.92 63.13 55.53
CA LYS A 326 -122.60 61.73 55.20
C LYS A 326 -121.43 61.61 54.22
N ALA A 327 -121.41 62.47 53.21
CA ALA A 327 -120.37 62.47 52.19
C ALA A 327 -119.01 62.93 52.77
N CYS A 328 -119.02 63.89 53.70
CA CYS A 328 -117.85 64.29 54.50
C CYS A 328 -117.37 63.18 55.44
N THR A 329 -118.27 62.46 56.12
CA THR A 329 -117.92 61.28 56.94
C THR A 329 -117.19 60.23 56.12
N GLU A 330 -117.74 59.86 54.96
CA GLU A 330 -117.13 58.86 54.08
C GLU A 330 -115.81 59.37 53.46
N ALA A 331 -115.73 60.64 53.09
CA ALA A 331 -114.49 61.24 52.60
C ALA A 331 -113.37 61.21 53.66
N LYS A 332 -113.63 61.63 54.91
CA LYS A 332 -112.65 61.52 55.99
C LYS A 332 -112.28 60.06 56.26
N ARG A 333 -113.23 59.11 56.18
CA ARG A 333 -112.95 57.67 56.31
C ARG A 333 -112.01 57.15 55.21
N LEU A 334 -112.25 57.53 53.95
CA LEU A 334 -111.46 57.09 52.80
C LEU A 334 -110.03 57.66 52.83
N ASN A 335 -109.88 58.96 53.04
CA ASN A 335 -108.55 59.59 53.11
C ASN A 335 -107.73 59.08 54.30
N LYS A 336 -108.38 58.85 55.46
CA LYS A 336 -107.73 58.21 56.62
C LYS A 336 -107.33 56.74 56.37
N ALA A 337 -108.03 56.04 55.49
CA ALA A 337 -107.69 54.66 55.12
C ALA A 337 -106.57 54.57 54.07
N ALA A 338 -106.42 55.59 53.22
CA ALA A 338 -105.26 55.74 52.35
C ALA A 338 -104.02 56.21 53.14
N GLY A 339 -104.20 57.19 54.03
CA GLY A 339 -103.12 57.85 54.75
C GLY A 339 -102.42 58.92 53.92
N PHE A 340 -101.27 59.38 54.42
CA PHE A 340 -100.34 60.26 53.72
C PHE A 340 -99.08 59.48 53.36
N HIS A 341 -98.59 59.65 52.13
CA HIS A 341 -97.32 59.07 51.67
C HIS A 341 -96.29 60.18 51.40
N ALA A 342 -95.07 60.01 51.91
CA ALA A 342 -93.91 60.79 51.50
C ALA A 342 -92.97 59.89 50.70
N SER A 343 -92.24 60.46 49.74
CA SER A 343 -91.06 59.77 49.18
C SER A 343 -89.86 59.97 50.09
N SER A 344 -88.86 59.09 49.98
CA SER A 344 -87.59 59.28 50.69
C SER A 344 -86.86 60.58 50.33
N SER A 345 -87.21 61.24 49.22
CA SER A 345 -86.72 62.60 48.90
C SER A 345 -87.36 63.66 49.81
N ASP A 346 -88.67 63.59 50.04
CA ASP A 346 -89.39 64.51 50.94
C ASP A 346 -89.00 64.33 52.41
N GLU A 347 -88.74 63.08 52.83
CA GLU A 347 -88.28 62.74 54.18
C GLU A 347 -86.87 63.30 54.48
N ASN A 348 -85.97 63.33 53.48
CA ASN A 348 -84.60 63.79 53.63
C ASN A 348 -84.40 65.28 53.27
N THR A 349 -85.44 65.95 52.75
CA THR A 349 -85.39 67.39 52.42
C THR A 349 -85.80 68.22 53.64
N PRO A 350 -84.91 69.02 54.26
CA PRO A 350 -85.29 69.92 55.35
C PRO A 350 -86.08 71.13 54.85
N ILE A 351 -87.00 71.64 55.68
CA ILE A 351 -87.64 72.96 55.46
C ILE A 351 -86.93 74.04 56.27
N THR A 352 -87.01 75.28 55.80
CA THR A 352 -86.45 76.45 56.49
C THR A 352 -87.58 77.28 57.11
N LEU A 353 -87.44 77.58 58.40
CA LEU A 353 -88.27 78.57 59.09
C LEU A 353 -87.50 79.89 59.25
N THR A 354 -88.21 81.02 59.23
CA THR A 354 -87.65 82.33 59.59
C THR A 354 -87.38 82.41 61.10
N PRO A 355 -86.61 83.40 61.59
CA PRO A 355 -86.38 83.59 63.03
C PRO A 355 -87.68 83.80 63.83
N GLU A 356 -88.72 84.34 63.19
CA GLU A 356 -90.06 84.55 63.74
C GLU A 356 -90.89 83.26 63.75
N GLY A 357 -90.39 82.18 63.14
CA GLY A 357 -91.01 80.86 63.11
C GLY A 357 -92.15 80.70 62.10
N THR A 358 -92.06 81.38 60.96
CA THR A 358 -92.91 81.15 59.77
C THR A 358 -92.11 80.48 58.65
N LEU A 359 -92.74 80.00 57.57
CA LEU A 359 -92.03 79.37 56.44
C LEU A 359 -91.08 80.34 55.70
N SER A 360 -89.99 79.80 55.15
CA SER A 360 -89.24 80.45 54.08
C SER A 360 -90.11 80.65 52.83
N ARG A 361 -89.73 81.59 51.94
CA ARG A 361 -90.47 81.80 50.68
C ARG A 361 -90.48 80.55 49.79
N GLU A 362 -89.37 79.81 49.76
CA GLU A 362 -89.25 78.60 48.95
C GLU A 362 -90.18 77.49 49.48
N ASP A 363 -90.23 77.31 50.80
CA ASP A 363 -91.10 76.29 51.41
C ASP A 363 -92.58 76.72 51.41
N THR A 364 -92.86 78.03 51.45
CA THR A 364 -94.20 78.59 51.16
C THR A 364 -94.65 78.23 49.74
N VAL A 365 -93.75 78.32 48.75
CA VAL A 365 -94.03 77.87 47.36
C VAL A 365 -94.32 76.37 47.33
N LYS A 366 -93.48 75.53 47.96
CA LYS A 366 -93.68 74.06 48.00
C LYS A 366 -95.02 73.68 48.66
N ALA A 367 -95.34 74.27 49.82
CA ALA A 367 -96.61 74.06 50.53
C ALA A 367 -97.81 74.47 49.66
N THR A 368 -97.72 75.63 49.01
CA THR A 368 -98.79 76.13 48.12
C THR A 368 -98.96 75.25 46.89
N GLN A 369 -97.87 74.83 46.24
CA GLN A 369 -97.91 73.93 45.09
C GLN A 369 -98.59 72.61 45.44
N TYR A 370 -98.26 72.03 46.59
CA TYR A 370 -98.86 70.80 47.08
C TYR A 370 -100.35 70.97 47.46
N ALA A 371 -100.70 72.05 48.17
CA ALA A 371 -102.11 72.38 48.45
C ALA A 371 -102.95 72.54 47.17
N VAL A 372 -102.44 73.25 46.17
CA VAL A 372 -103.13 73.44 44.89
C VAL A 372 -103.23 72.11 44.12
N GLN A 373 -102.20 71.26 44.16
CA GLN A 373 -102.24 69.90 43.59
C GLN A 373 -103.34 69.03 44.23
N LEU A 374 -103.57 69.15 45.54
CA LEU A 374 -104.63 68.42 46.26
C LEU A 374 -106.04 68.96 45.98
N ILE A 375 -106.22 70.29 45.98
CA ILE A 375 -107.55 70.94 45.90
C ILE A 375 -108.06 71.06 44.45
N ASN A 376 -107.19 71.30 43.47
CA ASN A 376 -107.62 71.54 42.08
C ASN A 376 -108.35 70.37 41.39
N PRO A 377 -108.04 69.09 41.65
CA PRO A 377 -108.86 67.97 41.18
C PRO A 377 -110.30 68.05 41.67
N VAL A 378 -110.52 68.42 42.93
CA VAL A 378 -111.87 68.53 43.54
C VAL A 378 -112.66 69.69 42.92
N ARG A 379 -112.04 70.87 42.82
CA ARG A 379 -112.64 72.06 42.17
C ARG A 379 -113.02 71.77 40.72
N LYS A 380 -112.12 71.10 39.96
CA LYS A 380 -112.39 70.66 38.58
C LYS A 380 -113.51 69.63 38.49
N ALA A 381 -113.61 68.69 39.43
CA ALA A 381 -114.66 67.67 39.46
C ALA A 381 -116.05 68.25 39.79
N ILE A 382 -116.12 69.31 40.60
CA ILE A 382 -117.33 70.09 40.87
C ILE A 382 -117.67 71.00 39.68
N GLY A 383 -116.66 71.64 39.08
CA GLY A 383 -116.80 72.58 37.96
C GLY A 383 -116.53 74.04 38.31
N THR A 384 -115.80 74.32 39.41
CA THR A 384 -115.37 75.70 39.77
C THR A 384 -113.99 76.03 39.19
N THR A 385 -113.68 77.33 39.09
CA THR A 385 -112.37 77.84 38.66
C THR A 385 -111.25 77.16 39.46
N GLN A 386 -110.22 76.65 38.80
CA GLN A 386 -109.07 76.06 39.49
C GLN A 386 -108.17 77.16 40.08
N TYR A 387 -107.60 76.91 41.26
CA TYR A 387 -106.59 77.77 41.86
C TYR A 387 -105.34 77.86 40.98
N ARG A 388 -104.80 79.08 40.86
CA ARG A 388 -103.44 79.35 40.36
C ARG A 388 -102.55 79.85 41.51
N ILE A 389 -101.25 79.87 41.27
CA ILE A 389 -100.25 80.40 42.21
C ILE A 389 -99.56 81.57 41.53
N THR A 390 -99.30 82.64 42.26
CA THR A 390 -98.53 83.80 41.79
C THR A 390 -97.52 84.23 42.85
N ASN A 391 -96.52 85.02 42.46
CA ASN A 391 -95.62 85.63 43.44
C ASN A 391 -96.41 86.44 44.49
N ALA A 392 -97.43 87.21 44.07
CA ALA A 392 -98.31 87.95 44.96
C ALA A 392 -99.03 87.06 45.98
N SER A 393 -99.62 85.93 45.58
CA SER A 393 -100.36 85.08 46.53
C SER A 393 -99.43 84.40 47.55
N ILE A 394 -98.20 84.05 47.16
CA ILE A 394 -97.14 83.61 48.07
C ILE A 394 -96.75 84.72 49.06
N ASP A 395 -96.41 85.91 48.56
CA ASP A 395 -95.91 87.02 49.37
C ASP A 395 -96.98 87.61 50.32
N ILE A 396 -98.26 87.52 49.93
CA ILE A 396 -99.42 87.86 50.77
C ILE A 396 -99.62 86.80 51.86
N ALA A 397 -99.56 85.51 51.54
CA ALA A 397 -99.66 84.44 52.54
C ALA A 397 -98.55 84.54 53.59
N MET A 398 -97.29 84.72 53.16
CA MET A 398 -96.16 84.96 54.07
C MET A 398 -96.42 86.14 55.01
N GLN A 399 -96.94 87.26 54.49
CA GLN A 399 -97.26 88.44 55.30
C GLN A 399 -98.39 88.17 56.30
N VAL A 400 -99.45 87.48 55.90
CA VAL A 400 -100.58 87.14 56.79
C VAL A 400 -100.10 86.24 57.93
N GLY A 401 -99.31 85.20 57.62
CA GLY A 401 -98.69 84.34 58.64
C GLY A 401 -97.73 85.08 59.57
N GLN A 402 -96.87 85.95 59.03
CA GLN A 402 -95.94 86.78 59.81
C GLN A 402 -96.66 87.71 60.79
N VAL A 403 -97.80 88.30 60.39
CA VAL A 403 -98.58 89.16 61.30
C VAL A 403 -99.33 88.33 62.34
N ASN A 404 -100.08 87.29 61.95
CA ASN A 404 -100.76 86.40 62.90
C ASN A 404 -99.78 85.89 63.96
N ARG A 405 -98.56 85.54 63.55
CA ARG A 405 -97.48 85.12 64.44
C ARG A 405 -97.01 86.22 65.39
N ALA A 406 -96.81 87.44 64.91
CA ALA A 406 -96.39 88.56 65.75
C ALA A 406 -97.47 88.95 66.78
N ASP A 407 -98.73 88.97 66.34
CA ASP A 407 -99.89 89.35 67.17
C ASP A 407 -100.38 88.15 68.04
N ASN A 408 -99.77 86.95 67.88
CA ASN A 408 -99.99 85.69 68.60
C ASN A 408 -101.37 85.04 68.41
N ASP A 409 -102.02 85.25 67.26
CA ASP A 409 -103.32 84.64 66.94
C ASP A 409 -103.19 83.29 66.19
N TRP A 410 -104.13 82.38 66.48
CA TRP A 410 -104.32 81.09 65.81
C TRP A 410 -105.62 81.04 65.00
N GLY A 411 -106.55 81.98 65.22
CA GLY A 411 -107.77 82.17 64.43
C GLY A 411 -107.56 83.19 63.31
N HIS A 412 -108.65 83.84 62.88
CA HIS A 412 -108.63 84.87 61.84
C HIS A 412 -108.23 86.24 62.41
N ASP A 413 -106.94 86.59 62.34
CA ASP A 413 -106.51 87.95 62.67
C ASP A 413 -106.91 88.95 61.58
N MET A 414 -107.98 89.71 61.85
CA MET A 414 -108.44 90.79 60.97
C MET A 414 -107.40 91.92 60.83
N ASN A 415 -106.42 92.04 61.73
CA ASN A 415 -105.29 92.97 61.62
C ASN A 415 -104.31 92.52 60.51
N ALA A 416 -103.92 91.24 60.47
CA ALA A 416 -103.18 90.63 59.37
C ALA A 416 -103.87 90.83 58.03
N HIS A 417 -105.19 90.57 57.97
CA HIS A 417 -106.00 90.79 56.77
C HIS A 417 -105.99 92.27 56.34
N GLN A 418 -106.12 93.21 57.28
CA GLN A 418 -106.12 94.64 56.97
C GLN A 418 -104.74 95.14 56.52
N LYS A 419 -103.67 94.78 57.24
CA LYS A 419 -102.27 95.05 56.85
C LYS A 419 -101.93 94.47 55.47
N ALA A 420 -102.49 93.31 55.11
CA ALA A 420 -102.34 92.73 53.77
C ALA A 420 -103.10 93.53 52.71
N LYS A 421 -104.40 93.80 52.92
CA LYS A 421 -105.23 94.62 52.02
C LYS A 421 -104.63 95.99 51.73
N ASP A 422 -104.16 96.70 52.75
CA ASP A 422 -103.60 98.06 52.61
C ASP A 422 -102.25 98.06 51.88
N LYS A 423 -101.36 97.10 52.16
CA LYS A 423 -100.05 97.01 51.48
C LYS A 423 -100.17 96.55 50.02
N TRP A 424 -101.10 95.65 49.71
CA TRP A 424 -101.25 95.05 48.38
C TRP A 424 -102.36 95.66 47.53
N GLY A 425 -103.09 96.66 48.06
CA GLY A 425 -104.15 97.35 47.34
C GLY A 425 -105.34 96.44 47.02
N LEU A 426 -105.78 95.62 47.97
CA LEU A 426 -106.90 94.68 47.82
C LEU A 426 -108.10 95.12 48.67
N ASP A 427 -109.32 94.84 48.22
CA ASP A 427 -110.53 95.07 49.04
C ASP A 427 -110.89 93.85 49.90
N THR A 428 -110.47 92.64 49.50
CA THR A 428 -110.60 91.40 50.28
C THR A 428 -109.31 90.59 50.26
N VAL A 429 -109.03 89.91 51.37
CA VAL A 429 -108.20 88.71 51.45
C VAL A 429 -109.09 87.65 52.10
N GLY A 430 -109.17 86.47 51.51
CA GLY A 430 -109.82 85.31 52.13
C GLY A 430 -108.79 84.48 52.88
N GLU A 431 -109.24 83.73 53.88
CA GLU A 431 -108.39 82.86 54.66
C GLU A 431 -109.21 81.66 55.16
N SER A 432 -108.68 80.46 54.98
CA SER A 432 -109.11 79.28 55.72
C SER A 432 -107.98 78.78 56.60
N VAL A 433 -108.21 78.58 57.90
CA VAL A 433 -107.15 78.27 58.88
C VAL A 433 -107.35 76.92 59.55
N TYR A 434 -106.30 76.12 59.55
CA TYR A 434 -106.19 74.87 60.31
C TYR A 434 -105.15 75.04 61.41
N ALA A 435 -105.47 74.65 62.65
CA ALA A 435 -104.56 74.79 63.78
C ALA A 435 -104.52 73.51 64.63
N THR A 436 -103.34 73.17 65.16
CA THR A 436 -103.15 72.00 66.03
C THR A 436 -102.48 72.38 67.35
N SER A 437 -102.73 71.59 68.39
CA SER A 437 -102.10 71.75 69.71
C SER A 437 -100.67 71.16 69.78
N GLY A 438 -100.15 70.62 68.68
CA GLY A 438 -98.83 70.01 68.61
C GLY A 438 -97.69 71.04 68.64
N LYS A 439 -96.91 71.03 69.73
CA LYS A 439 -95.78 71.96 69.98
C LYS A 439 -94.49 71.67 69.20
N THR A 440 -94.50 70.64 68.34
CA THR A 440 -93.33 70.20 67.58
C THR A 440 -93.32 70.89 66.21
N PRO A 441 -92.30 71.70 65.86
CA PRO A 441 -92.18 72.25 64.52
C PRO A 441 -91.99 71.14 63.48
N TYR A 442 -92.55 71.35 62.30
CA TYR A 442 -92.17 70.63 61.09
C TYR A 442 -90.69 70.87 60.78
N LYS A 443 -89.99 69.84 60.29
CA LYS A 443 -88.53 69.88 60.03
C LYS A 443 -88.19 69.48 58.59
N THR A 444 -88.99 68.61 58.01
CA THR A 444 -88.83 68.04 56.67
C THR A 444 -89.95 68.49 55.74
N LEU A 445 -89.74 68.32 54.44
CA LEU A 445 -90.76 68.57 53.44
C LEU A 445 -91.90 67.54 53.54
N ALA A 446 -91.60 66.32 54.00
CA ALA A 446 -92.60 65.33 54.40
C ALA A 446 -93.51 65.84 55.53
N ASP A 447 -92.95 66.38 56.62
CA ASP A 447 -93.75 66.93 57.74
C ASP A 447 -94.72 68.03 57.25
N LEU A 448 -94.21 68.96 56.43
CA LEU A 448 -94.97 70.08 55.90
C LEU A 448 -96.07 69.63 54.93
N LYS A 449 -95.78 68.67 54.06
CA LYS A 449 -96.77 68.06 53.17
C LYS A 449 -97.83 67.28 53.95
N HIS A 450 -97.47 66.57 55.01
CA HIS A 450 -98.42 65.86 55.88
C HIS A 450 -99.39 66.85 56.54
N GLY A 451 -98.87 67.92 57.15
CA GLY A 451 -99.69 68.97 57.76
C GLY A 451 -100.65 69.63 56.77
N VAL A 452 -100.17 69.95 55.56
CA VAL A 452 -101.03 70.52 54.49
C VAL A 452 -102.09 69.51 54.01
N TYR A 453 -101.78 68.22 53.95
CA TYR A 453 -102.73 67.16 53.57
C TYR A 453 -103.86 67.02 54.61
N ASP A 454 -103.51 66.91 55.89
CA ASP A 454 -104.47 66.84 56.99
C ASP A 454 -105.36 68.10 57.04
N ALA A 455 -104.76 69.28 56.89
CA ALA A 455 -105.48 70.54 56.84
C ALA A 455 -106.47 70.62 55.66
N VAL A 456 -106.09 70.14 54.47
CA VAL A 456 -107.01 70.06 53.31
C VAL A 456 -108.17 69.08 53.58
N ILE A 457 -107.91 67.94 54.24
CA ILE A 457 -108.95 66.98 54.61
C ILE A 457 -109.93 67.57 55.63
N ASP A 458 -109.42 68.21 56.68
CA ASP A 458 -110.29 68.75 57.74
C ASP A 458 -111.10 69.96 57.27
N LEU A 459 -110.52 70.85 56.45
CA LEU A 459 -111.16 72.07 55.93
C LEU A 459 -112.05 71.84 54.69
N LEU A 460 -111.90 70.74 53.94
CA LEU A 460 -112.86 70.37 52.89
C LEU A 460 -114.02 69.52 53.41
N PHE A 461 -113.84 68.75 54.49
CA PHE A 461 -114.87 67.83 54.98
C PHE A 461 -115.49 68.30 56.31
N GLU A 462 -115.64 69.62 56.49
CA GLU A 462 -116.14 70.25 57.71
C GLU A 462 -117.56 69.83 58.09
N GLY A 463 -118.39 69.39 57.15
CA GLY A 463 -119.75 68.92 57.42
C GLY A 463 -119.82 67.76 58.41
N ASN A 464 -118.70 67.10 58.70
CA ASN A 464 -118.59 66.08 59.74
C ASN A 464 -118.13 66.69 61.08
N THR A 465 -119.02 67.42 61.78
CA THR A 465 -118.85 67.78 63.20
C THR A 465 -119.74 66.94 64.11
N ASP A 466 -119.28 66.68 65.34
CA ASP A 466 -120.00 65.88 66.35
C ASP A 466 -121.36 66.47 66.78
N ASP A 467 -121.57 67.77 66.51
CA ASP A 467 -122.81 68.48 66.83
C ASP A 467 -123.74 68.71 65.63
N GLY A 468 -123.29 68.38 64.42
CA GLY A 468 -124.02 68.56 63.16
C GLY A 468 -124.28 70.01 62.73
N LYS A 469 -123.55 71.01 63.26
CA LYS A 469 -123.80 72.44 62.99
C LYS A 469 -122.71 73.18 62.21
N SER A 470 -121.78 72.48 61.57
CA SER A 470 -120.86 73.15 60.64
C SER A 470 -121.65 73.82 59.50
N ASP A 471 -121.43 75.12 59.34
CA ASP A 471 -121.92 75.95 58.23
C ASP A 471 -121.03 75.80 56.97
N ASN A 472 -119.97 74.97 57.03
CA ASN A 472 -119.04 74.65 55.94
C ASN A 472 -118.27 75.89 55.44
N GLY A 473 -117.81 76.72 56.37
CA GLY A 473 -117.22 78.03 56.08
C GLY A 473 -115.92 77.95 55.28
N HIS A 474 -114.97 77.10 55.68
CA HIS A 474 -113.71 76.90 54.97
C HIS A 474 -113.90 76.06 53.71
N THR A 475 -114.81 75.08 53.76
CA THR A 475 -115.15 74.24 52.60
C THR A 475 -115.68 75.10 51.45
N THR A 476 -116.53 76.08 51.75
CA THR A 476 -117.11 76.98 50.73
C THR A 476 -116.10 77.97 50.14
N ASP A 477 -115.10 78.41 50.92
CA ASP A 477 -113.95 79.21 50.49
C ASP A 477 -112.97 78.41 49.61
N LEU A 478 -112.48 77.28 50.12
CA LEU A 478 -111.50 76.41 49.44
C LEU A 478 -112.01 75.84 48.11
N LEU A 479 -113.31 75.58 47.98
CA LEU A 479 -113.93 75.12 46.73
C LEU A 479 -114.33 76.26 45.77
N ASN A 480 -114.25 77.53 46.19
CA ASN A 480 -114.80 78.71 45.50
C ASN A 480 -116.30 78.59 45.19
N VAL A 481 -117.06 78.10 46.17
CA VAL A 481 -118.53 77.98 46.08
C VAL A 481 -119.27 78.95 47.01
N ARG A 482 -118.56 79.66 47.89
CA ARG A 482 -119.06 80.76 48.73
C ARG A 482 -119.68 81.90 47.92
N CYS A 483 -119.13 82.20 46.75
CA CYS A 483 -119.62 83.28 45.89
C CYS A 483 -120.85 82.82 45.09
N ALA A 484 -122.03 83.37 45.36
CA ALA A 484 -123.28 82.91 44.75
C ALA A 484 -123.73 83.67 43.49
N ASP A 485 -123.23 84.88 43.28
CA ASP A 485 -123.68 85.79 42.22
C ASP A 485 -122.48 86.43 41.51
N PRO A 486 -122.39 86.42 40.16
CA PRO A 486 -121.41 87.23 39.43
C PRO A 486 -121.50 88.75 39.72
N ASP A 487 -122.60 89.22 40.30
CA ASP A 487 -122.82 90.62 40.69
C ASP A 487 -122.48 90.89 42.16
N SER A 488 -122.18 89.86 42.96
CA SER A 488 -121.69 90.04 44.34
C SER A 488 -120.21 90.40 44.35
N ALA A 489 -119.86 91.43 45.11
CA ALA A 489 -118.47 91.87 45.33
C ALA A 489 -117.74 91.13 46.48
N LEU A 490 -118.41 90.23 47.21
CA LEU A 490 -117.80 89.53 48.35
C LEU A 490 -117.02 88.29 47.91
N GLU A 491 -115.80 88.12 48.42
CA GLU A 491 -114.90 86.95 48.35
C GLU A 491 -114.94 86.05 47.08
N GLY A 492 -113.80 85.94 46.38
CA GLY A 492 -113.59 84.92 45.35
C GLY A 492 -112.15 84.43 45.35
N THR A 493 -111.95 83.13 45.14
CA THR A 493 -110.66 82.48 45.43
C THR A 493 -109.99 82.01 44.14
N ASP A 494 -109.30 82.90 43.42
CA ASP A 494 -108.66 82.57 42.13
C ASP A 494 -107.18 82.22 42.27
N PHE A 495 -106.48 82.89 43.20
CA PHE A 495 -105.10 82.59 43.57
C PHE A 495 -105.02 82.11 45.02
N LEU A 496 -104.11 81.18 45.29
CA LEU A 496 -103.83 80.65 46.62
C LEU A 496 -102.37 80.90 47.02
N GLY A 497 -102.14 81.15 48.31
CA GLY A 497 -100.87 80.97 49.01
C GLY A 497 -101.11 80.22 50.31
N VAL A 498 -100.13 79.45 50.77
CA VAL A 498 -100.20 78.69 52.04
C VAL A 498 -99.06 79.09 52.96
N SER A 499 -99.38 79.69 54.11
CA SER A 499 -98.40 79.92 55.18
C SER A 499 -98.52 78.86 56.27
N TYR A 500 -97.46 78.73 57.06
CA TYR A 500 -97.45 77.95 58.30
C TYR A 500 -96.68 78.73 59.38
N GLU A 501 -97.18 78.66 60.61
CA GLU A 501 -96.62 79.31 61.79
C GLU A 501 -96.48 78.33 62.96
N ASN A 502 -95.31 78.26 63.59
CA ASN A 502 -95.02 77.43 64.78
C ASN A 502 -94.97 78.26 66.07
N ASN A 503 -96.12 78.71 66.59
CA ASN A 503 -96.18 79.54 67.79
C ASN A 503 -96.22 78.75 69.12
N GLN A 504 -95.04 78.44 69.65
CA GLN A 504 -94.89 77.69 70.91
C GLN A 504 -95.44 78.40 72.17
N ASN A 505 -95.78 79.70 72.08
CA ASN A 505 -96.26 80.50 73.20
C ASN A 505 -97.77 80.37 73.48
N ILE A 506 -98.53 79.72 72.59
CA ILE A 506 -100.00 79.60 72.68
C ILE A 506 -100.48 78.14 72.68
N THR A 507 -101.76 77.92 72.99
CA THR A 507 -102.37 76.59 73.13
C THR A 507 -102.44 75.84 71.79
N TRP A 508 -102.81 76.54 70.72
CA TRP A 508 -102.82 76.05 69.34
C TRP A 508 -101.50 76.46 68.69
N SER A 509 -100.48 75.62 68.87
CA SER A 509 -99.07 76.00 68.71
C SER A 509 -98.53 75.79 67.31
N THR A 510 -99.31 75.22 66.39
CA THR A 510 -99.06 75.26 64.95
C THR A 510 -100.33 75.66 64.20
N ALA A 511 -100.18 76.48 63.16
CA ALA A 511 -101.25 76.86 62.25
C ALA A 511 -100.80 76.75 60.78
N ILE A 512 -101.73 76.42 59.88
CA ILE A 512 -101.59 76.40 58.43
C ILE A 512 -102.73 77.26 57.87
N ARG A 513 -102.40 78.26 57.05
CA ARG A 513 -103.37 79.24 56.54
C ARG A 513 -103.40 79.21 55.02
N PHE A 514 -104.57 78.89 54.48
CA PHE A 514 -104.88 78.92 53.06
C PHE A 514 -105.39 80.32 52.72
N VAL A 515 -104.47 81.19 52.33
CA VAL A 515 -104.73 82.61 52.08
C VAL A 515 -105.09 82.80 50.61
N SER A 516 -106.32 83.25 50.36
CA SER A 516 -106.93 83.31 49.03
C SER A 516 -107.15 84.76 48.57
N ILE A 517 -106.92 85.02 47.28
CA ILE A 517 -107.16 86.35 46.68
C ILE A 517 -107.83 86.23 45.31
N VAL A 518 -108.55 87.28 44.92
CA VAL A 518 -109.27 87.40 43.65
C VAL A 518 -108.31 87.76 42.51
N ASP A 519 -108.50 87.18 41.32
CA ASP A 519 -107.87 87.67 40.10
C ASP A 519 -108.74 88.78 39.49
N GLY A 520 -108.24 90.01 39.47
CA GLY A 520 -108.92 91.15 38.87
C GLY A 520 -109.08 91.06 37.34
N LYS A 521 -108.47 90.07 36.67
CA LYS A 521 -108.75 89.69 35.28
C LYS A 521 -109.83 88.61 35.14
N SER A 522 -110.29 87.97 36.21
CA SER A 522 -111.35 86.95 36.15
C SER A 522 -112.63 87.49 35.53
N ASP A 523 -113.41 86.63 34.88
CA ASP A 523 -114.67 87.05 34.23
C ASP A 523 -115.66 87.67 35.22
N ARG A 524 -115.67 87.19 36.48
CA ARG A 524 -116.40 87.81 37.58
C ARG A 524 -115.94 89.25 37.80
N MET A 525 -114.64 89.48 37.97
CA MET A 525 -114.13 90.84 38.21
C MET A 525 -114.31 91.78 37.02
N GLN A 526 -114.23 91.26 35.79
CA GLN A 526 -114.60 92.01 34.61
C GLN A 526 -116.09 92.38 34.62
N ASN A 527 -116.98 91.49 35.04
CA ASN A 527 -118.42 91.74 35.09
C ASN A 527 -118.82 92.74 36.19
N LEU A 528 -118.22 92.65 37.38
CA LEU A 528 -118.36 93.66 38.44
C LEU A 528 -117.91 95.05 37.96
N ARG A 529 -116.76 95.14 37.29
CA ARG A 529 -116.26 96.40 36.72
C ARG A 529 -117.17 96.93 35.59
N LYS A 530 -117.74 96.07 34.73
CA LYS A 530 -118.77 96.45 33.73
C LYS A 530 -120.05 96.99 34.37
N LYS A 531 -120.43 96.51 35.56
CA LYS A 531 -121.59 96.98 36.33
C LYS A 531 -121.31 98.21 37.22
N GLY A 532 -120.12 98.81 37.09
CA GLY A 532 -119.76 100.07 37.74
C GLY A 532 -119.17 99.93 39.16
N TYR A 533 -119.03 98.71 39.67
CA TYR A 533 -118.42 98.49 40.98
C TYR A 533 -116.91 98.80 40.94
N ARG A 534 -116.47 99.69 41.83
CA ARG A 534 -115.06 100.04 42.03
C ARG A 534 -114.45 99.11 43.06
N TYR A 535 -113.84 98.03 42.59
CA TYR A 535 -113.28 96.99 43.44
C TYR A 535 -111.83 96.66 43.07
N LYS A 536 -110.95 96.61 44.07
CA LYS A 536 -109.52 96.33 43.95
C LYS A 536 -109.25 94.84 44.14
N ALA A 537 -108.83 94.20 43.06
CA ALA A 537 -108.56 92.77 42.96
C ALA A 537 -107.18 92.52 42.30
N GLY A 538 -106.15 93.28 42.71
CA GLY A 538 -104.78 93.02 42.30
C GLY A 538 -104.51 93.03 40.79
N THR A 539 -105.10 93.95 40.01
CA THR A 539 -104.77 94.00 38.58
C THR A 539 -103.41 94.65 38.33
N LEU A 540 -102.80 94.37 37.17
CA LEU A 540 -101.61 95.08 36.67
C LEU A 540 -101.80 96.61 36.59
N ALA A 541 -103.04 97.11 36.53
CA ALA A 541 -103.35 98.54 36.52
C ALA A 541 -103.37 99.17 37.93
N ASP A 542 -103.45 98.36 38.99
CA ASP A 542 -103.65 98.81 40.38
C ASP A 542 -102.30 99.09 41.14
N LYS A 543 -101.20 99.27 40.38
CA LYS A 543 -99.83 99.79 40.73
C LYS A 543 -98.71 98.82 41.15
N SER A 544 -97.83 98.53 40.18
CA SER A 544 -96.42 99.02 40.10
C SER A 544 -95.50 99.07 41.34
N ALA A 545 -95.67 98.25 42.39
CA ALA A 545 -94.80 98.29 43.57
C ALA A 545 -93.52 97.43 43.45
N GLN A 546 -93.59 96.22 42.89
CA GLN A 546 -92.48 95.24 42.92
C GLN A 546 -92.31 94.38 41.65
N GLY A 547 -92.83 94.81 40.49
CA GLY A 547 -92.59 94.12 39.22
C GLY A 547 -93.61 93.03 38.90
N SER A 548 -93.16 91.85 38.46
CA SER A 548 -93.98 90.83 37.79
C SER A 548 -94.75 89.91 38.76
N ASN A 549 -95.37 90.50 39.79
CA ASN A 549 -95.92 89.76 40.92
C ASN A 549 -97.12 88.84 40.57
N TYR A 550 -97.72 88.99 39.39
CA TYR A 550 -98.79 88.11 38.87
C TYR A 550 -98.31 87.11 37.81
N ASP A 551 -96.99 86.94 37.66
CA ASP A 551 -96.42 85.78 36.98
C ASP A 551 -96.90 84.50 37.68
N GLN A 552 -97.37 83.54 36.89
CA GLN A 552 -97.91 82.29 37.42
C GLN A 552 -96.77 81.34 37.78
N ILE A 553 -96.71 80.96 39.06
CA ILE A 553 -95.86 79.87 39.53
C ILE A 553 -96.54 78.58 39.08
N ALA A 554 -95.78 77.70 38.42
CA ALA A 554 -96.32 76.47 37.87
C ALA A 554 -96.91 75.58 38.98
N VAL A 555 -98.14 75.11 38.76
CA VAL A 555 -98.75 74.04 39.57
C VAL A 555 -98.19 72.71 39.06
N PRO A 556 -97.57 71.86 39.91
CA PRO A 556 -97.09 70.56 39.48
C PRO A 556 -98.22 69.69 38.92
N ASN A 557 -97.96 69.02 37.79
CA ASN A 557 -98.86 68.04 37.19
C ASN A 557 -98.13 66.68 37.13
N PRO A 558 -98.19 65.85 38.20
CA PRO A 558 -97.43 64.59 38.28
C PRO A 558 -97.68 63.66 37.09
N ASN A 559 -98.91 63.61 36.56
CA ASN A 559 -99.27 62.77 35.42
C ASN A 559 -98.55 63.18 34.12
N GLU A 560 -98.26 64.47 33.94
CA GLU A 560 -97.56 64.99 32.76
C GLU A 560 -96.04 64.82 32.90
N THR A 561 -95.49 65.04 34.10
CA THR A 561 -94.09 64.70 34.42
C THR A 561 -93.83 63.20 34.26
N ALA A 562 -94.73 62.35 34.78
CA ALA A 562 -94.65 60.90 34.67
C ALA A 562 -94.67 60.44 33.20
N LYS A 563 -95.57 60.99 32.39
CA LYS A 563 -95.58 60.71 30.95
C LYS A 563 -94.26 61.11 30.28
N LYS A 564 -93.76 62.32 30.55
CA LYS A 564 -92.51 62.81 29.97
C LYS A 564 -91.31 61.91 30.32
N LEU A 565 -91.20 61.49 31.58
CA LEU A 565 -90.17 60.54 32.02
C LEU A 565 -90.33 59.17 31.35
N GLN A 566 -91.55 58.65 31.24
CA GLN A 566 -91.84 57.39 30.54
C GLN A 566 -91.48 57.45 29.04
N ASP A 567 -91.75 58.57 28.37
CA ASP A 567 -91.34 58.83 26.98
C ASP A 567 -89.80 58.90 26.85
N GLN A 568 -89.11 59.54 27.80
CA GLN A 568 -87.64 59.60 27.85
C GLN A 568 -86.99 58.23 28.10
N ILE A 569 -87.52 57.43 29.04
CA ILE A 569 -87.08 56.05 29.30
C ILE A 569 -87.19 55.21 28.03
N SER A 570 -88.30 55.34 27.30
CA SER A 570 -88.54 54.60 26.05
C SER A 570 -87.53 54.95 24.96
N GLN A 571 -87.17 56.24 24.83
CA GLN A 571 -86.15 56.71 23.88
C GLN A 571 -84.73 56.25 24.28
N LEU A 572 -84.39 56.31 25.57
CA LEU A 572 -83.09 55.87 26.08
C LEU A 572 -82.91 54.35 25.99
N GLN A 573 -83.96 53.56 26.23
CA GLN A 573 -83.92 52.11 26.03
C GLN A 573 -83.62 51.75 24.57
N ALA A 574 -84.34 52.34 23.61
CA ALA A 574 -84.10 52.12 22.19
C ALA A 574 -82.67 52.51 21.78
N LYS A 575 -82.14 53.63 22.33
CA LYS A 575 -80.75 54.04 22.10
C LYS A 575 -79.73 53.03 22.66
N VAL A 576 -79.95 52.52 23.87
CA VAL A 576 -79.11 51.48 24.49
C VAL A 576 -79.09 50.21 23.63
N ASP A 577 -80.24 49.80 23.07
CA ASP A 577 -80.34 48.63 22.21
C ASP A 577 -79.62 48.83 20.86
N ASP A 578 -79.70 50.02 20.27
CA ASP A 578 -78.90 50.40 19.09
C ASP A 578 -77.40 50.45 19.39
N ASP A 579 -76.98 51.00 20.54
CA ASP A 579 -75.55 51.05 20.91
C ASP A 579 -74.98 49.65 21.22
N ILE A 580 -75.79 48.70 21.71
CA ILE A 580 -75.43 47.27 21.78
C ILE A 580 -75.19 46.68 20.38
N GLN A 581 -76.07 46.96 19.41
CA GLN A 581 -75.90 46.48 18.03
C GLN A 581 -74.67 47.10 17.34
N ASN A 582 -74.43 48.40 17.55
CA ASN A 582 -73.25 49.11 17.06
C ASN A 582 -71.97 48.51 17.65
N LEU A 583 -71.91 48.32 18.96
CA LEU A 583 -70.78 47.71 19.67
C LEU A 583 -70.47 46.29 19.17
N ASN A 584 -71.50 45.47 18.97
CA ASN A 584 -71.33 44.11 18.44
C ASN A 584 -70.84 44.12 16.98
N THR A 585 -71.31 45.07 16.17
CA THR A 585 -70.81 45.29 14.80
C THR A 585 -69.33 45.68 14.78
N SER A 586 -68.90 46.59 15.67
CA SER A 586 -67.49 46.99 15.79
C SER A 586 -66.62 45.85 16.32
N LYS A 587 -67.10 45.04 17.29
CA LYS A 587 -66.42 43.82 17.75
C LYS A 587 -66.23 42.80 16.62
N GLY A 588 -67.24 42.63 15.77
CA GLY A 588 -67.15 41.80 14.57
C GLY A 588 -66.06 42.29 13.59
N LYS A 589 -66.02 43.59 13.30
CA LYS A 589 -64.98 44.21 12.45
C LYS A 589 -63.58 44.04 13.05
N ALA A 590 -63.41 44.28 14.35
CA ALA A 590 -62.13 44.14 15.05
C ALA A 590 -61.60 42.70 15.01
N ASN A 591 -62.46 41.68 15.20
CA ASN A 591 -62.05 40.28 15.04
C ASN A 591 -61.57 39.97 13.61
N VAL A 592 -62.19 40.57 12.57
CA VAL A 592 -61.73 40.42 11.19
C VAL A 592 -60.37 41.09 10.96
N THR A 593 -60.13 42.30 11.49
CA THR A 593 -58.81 42.95 11.38
C THR A 593 -57.72 42.20 12.13
N THR A 594 -58.01 41.69 13.33
CA THR A 594 -57.05 40.93 14.14
C THR A 594 -56.66 39.63 13.44
N ASN A 595 -57.62 38.92 12.83
CA ASN A 595 -57.34 37.71 12.04
C ASN A 595 -56.55 38.03 10.76
N ALA A 596 -56.88 39.11 10.05
CA ALA A 596 -56.12 39.54 8.87
C ALA A 596 -54.68 39.96 9.21
N LEU A 597 -54.46 40.62 10.36
CA LEU A 597 -53.13 40.92 10.89
C LEU A 597 -52.35 39.65 11.25
N LYS A 598 -53.00 38.65 11.85
CA LYS A 598 -52.34 37.36 12.12
C LYS A 598 -51.90 36.69 10.82
N ALA A 599 -52.78 36.62 9.81
CA ALA A 599 -52.46 36.02 8.51
C ALA A 599 -51.29 36.72 7.82
N ALA A 600 -51.22 38.06 7.87
CA ALA A 600 -50.08 38.82 7.34
C ALA A 600 -48.76 38.49 8.07
N LYS A 601 -48.79 38.37 9.40
CA LYS A 601 -47.62 37.96 10.22
C LYS A 601 -47.19 36.51 9.95
N ASP A 602 -48.15 35.61 9.79
CA ASP A 602 -47.88 34.21 9.43
C ASP A 602 -47.24 34.10 8.03
N LYS A 603 -47.63 34.97 7.08
CA LYS A 603 -47.01 35.03 5.74
C LYS A 603 -45.58 35.57 5.80
N LEU A 604 -45.37 36.73 6.44
CA LEU A 604 -44.05 37.33 6.63
C LEU A 604 -43.06 36.31 7.21
N ALA A 605 -43.45 35.65 8.30
CA ALA A 605 -42.62 34.66 8.98
C ALA A 605 -42.38 33.37 8.16
N ASN A 606 -43.06 33.16 7.03
CA ASN A 606 -42.78 32.06 6.10
C ASN A 606 -41.88 32.51 4.95
N ASP A 607 -42.07 33.73 4.44
CA ASP A 607 -41.22 34.29 3.38
C ASP A 607 -39.82 34.66 3.91
N GLU A 608 -39.70 35.05 5.19
CA GLU A 608 -38.40 35.16 5.89
C GLU A 608 -37.65 33.82 5.89
N LYS A 609 -38.33 32.70 6.17
CA LYS A 609 -37.73 31.35 6.11
C LYS A 609 -37.37 30.94 4.68
N ALA A 610 -38.12 31.40 3.68
CA ALA A 610 -37.80 31.16 2.27
C ALA A 610 -36.55 31.94 1.85
N LEU A 611 -36.43 33.20 2.28
CA LEU A 611 -35.24 34.04 2.12
C LEU A 611 -34.00 33.41 2.80
N THR A 612 -34.13 32.92 4.03
CA THR A 612 -33.03 32.20 4.72
C THR A 612 -32.56 30.99 3.91
N LYS A 613 -33.48 30.14 3.45
CA LYS A 613 -33.15 28.98 2.61
C LYS A 613 -32.51 29.35 1.27
N ALA A 614 -32.88 30.50 0.70
CA ALA A 614 -32.26 31.01 -0.52
C ALA A 614 -30.81 31.45 -0.25
N HIS A 615 -30.54 32.13 0.87
CA HIS A 615 -29.18 32.42 1.34
C HIS A 615 -28.36 31.15 1.62
N ASP A 616 -28.93 30.15 2.30
CA ASP A 616 -28.25 28.87 2.55
C ASP A 616 -27.86 28.17 1.24
N ARG A 617 -28.75 28.19 0.23
CA ARG A 617 -28.47 27.65 -1.11
C ARG A 617 -27.37 28.42 -1.83
N LEU A 618 -27.38 29.76 -1.79
CA LEU A 618 -26.31 30.59 -2.36
C LEU A 618 -24.96 30.31 -1.68
N ASN A 619 -24.95 30.24 -0.35
CA ASN A 619 -23.76 29.92 0.43
C ASN A 619 -23.23 28.52 0.12
N ASN A 620 -24.12 27.54 -0.05
CA ASN A 620 -23.72 26.19 -0.47
C ASN A 620 -23.09 26.17 -1.87
N LEU A 621 -23.68 26.88 -2.84
CA LEU A 621 -23.12 27.00 -4.20
C LEU A 621 -21.73 27.66 -4.19
N LYS A 622 -21.56 28.76 -3.43
CA LYS A 622 -20.27 29.46 -3.28
C LYS A 622 -19.22 28.60 -2.58
N ASN A 623 -19.57 27.95 -1.47
CA ASN A 623 -18.63 27.14 -0.69
C ASN A 623 -18.21 25.84 -1.40
N ASN A 624 -19.00 25.34 -2.35
CA ASN A 624 -18.68 24.14 -3.14
C ASN A 624 -18.28 24.46 -4.59
N HIS A 625 -18.09 25.73 -4.95
CA HIS A 625 -17.85 26.22 -6.32
C HIS A 625 -16.82 25.38 -7.09
N ASP A 626 -15.59 25.30 -6.58
CA ASP A 626 -14.49 24.59 -7.24
C ASP A 626 -14.74 23.07 -7.35
N LYS A 627 -15.42 22.49 -6.34
CA LYS A 627 -15.81 21.08 -6.38
C LYS A 627 -16.88 20.83 -7.43
N MET A 628 -17.86 21.73 -7.58
CA MET A 628 -18.89 21.62 -8.61
C MET A 628 -18.31 21.79 -10.02
N ILE A 629 -17.27 22.62 -10.19
CA ILE A 629 -16.52 22.72 -11.44
C ILE A 629 -15.80 21.40 -11.75
N HIS A 630 -15.11 20.81 -10.77
CA HIS A 630 -14.44 19.50 -10.92
C HIS A 630 -15.43 18.37 -11.22
N ASP A 631 -16.57 18.31 -10.50
CA ASP A 631 -17.64 17.33 -10.73
C ASP A 631 -18.22 17.38 -12.15
N ILE A 632 -18.18 18.55 -12.81
CA ILE A 632 -18.70 18.76 -14.18
C ILE A 632 -17.60 18.56 -15.25
N ALA A 633 -16.37 19.03 -15.00
CA ALA A 633 -15.27 18.94 -15.96
C ALA A 633 -14.63 17.53 -16.01
N GLY A 634 -14.60 16.83 -14.87
CA GLY A 634 -13.89 15.58 -14.65
C GLY A 634 -12.37 15.75 -14.54
N ASP A 635 -11.64 14.62 -14.53
CA ASP A 635 -10.18 14.63 -14.55
C ASP A 635 -9.60 14.64 -15.98
N PRO A 636 -8.45 15.29 -16.22
CA PRO A 636 -7.79 15.29 -17.51
C PRO A 636 -7.29 13.87 -17.86
N THR A 637 -7.82 13.31 -18.94
CA THR A 637 -7.56 11.92 -19.36
C THR A 637 -6.96 11.89 -20.77
N PRO A 638 -5.80 11.24 -20.99
CA PRO A 638 -5.16 11.21 -22.30
C PRO A 638 -6.04 10.58 -23.38
N SER A 639 -6.16 11.24 -24.53
CA SER A 639 -6.90 10.75 -25.69
C SER A 639 -6.29 9.46 -26.25
N GLN A 640 -7.07 8.79 -27.12
CA GLN A 640 -6.60 7.56 -27.75
C GLN A 640 -5.42 7.82 -28.70
N ASP A 641 -5.32 9.00 -29.30
CA ASP A 641 -4.21 9.35 -30.18
C ASP A 641 -2.90 9.55 -29.40
N VAL A 642 -2.93 10.19 -28.23
CA VAL A 642 -1.76 10.27 -27.34
C VAL A 642 -1.27 8.88 -26.94
N LYS A 643 -2.19 7.94 -26.66
CA LYS A 643 -1.86 6.54 -26.35
C LYS A 643 -1.28 5.80 -27.56
N ASN A 644 -1.88 5.97 -28.74
CA ASN A 644 -1.46 5.34 -29.99
C ASN A 644 -0.05 5.80 -30.42
N LEU A 645 0.22 7.11 -30.38
CA LEU A 645 1.52 7.70 -30.73
C LEU A 645 2.62 7.27 -29.74
N GLN A 646 2.30 7.18 -28.45
CA GLN A 646 3.23 6.67 -27.43
C GLN A 646 3.58 5.17 -27.66
N ALA A 647 2.61 4.36 -28.13
CA ALA A 647 2.85 2.97 -28.50
C ALA A 647 3.71 2.82 -29.77
N GLN A 648 3.51 3.69 -30.78
CA GLN A 648 4.32 3.70 -32.00
C GLN A 648 5.80 4.01 -31.71
N LEU A 649 6.09 5.01 -30.86
CA LEU A 649 7.47 5.29 -30.42
C LEU A 649 8.13 4.08 -29.75
N ASN A 650 7.40 3.36 -28.89
CA ASN A 650 7.90 2.16 -28.24
C ASN A 650 8.24 1.05 -29.25
N GLN A 651 7.39 0.83 -30.27
CA GLN A 651 7.65 -0.14 -31.33
C GLN A 651 8.88 0.23 -32.17
N ILE A 652 9.03 1.50 -32.55
CA ILE A 652 10.18 2.00 -33.32
C ILE A 652 11.48 1.83 -32.52
N LYS A 653 11.46 2.11 -31.20
CA LYS A 653 12.61 1.88 -30.31
C LYS A 653 13.03 0.41 -30.27
N SER A 654 12.08 -0.52 -30.12
CA SER A 654 12.38 -1.96 -30.13
C SER A 654 12.88 -2.45 -31.49
N ALA A 655 12.39 -1.89 -32.60
CA ALA A 655 12.90 -2.21 -33.94
C ALA A 655 14.35 -1.73 -34.14
N TYR A 656 14.67 -0.51 -33.70
CA TYR A 656 16.03 0.05 -33.71
C TYR A 656 17.00 -0.81 -32.88
N ASP A 657 16.66 -1.13 -31.63
CA ASP A 657 17.55 -1.90 -30.74
C ASP A 657 17.92 -3.27 -31.32
N ASN A 658 16.93 -3.98 -31.89
CA ASN A 658 17.16 -5.25 -32.58
C ASN A 658 18.04 -5.10 -33.83
N THR A 659 17.84 -4.04 -34.62
CA THR A 659 18.57 -3.80 -35.87
C THR A 659 20.04 -3.46 -35.61
N VAL A 660 20.32 -2.62 -34.60
CA VAL A 660 21.69 -2.33 -34.13
C VAL A 660 22.37 -3.62 -33.64
N LYS A 661 21.68 -4.41 -32.81
CA LYS A 661 22.21 -5.67 -32.31
C LYS A 661 22.63 -6.61 -33.44
N SER A 662 21.77 -6.84 -34.44
CA SER A 662 22.07 -7.78 -35.53
C SER A 662 23.20 -7.32 -36.47
N GLU A 663 23.41 -6.02 -36.68
CA GLU A 663 24.58 -5.55 -37.44
C GLU A 663 25.88 -5.61 -36.62
N ASN A 664 25.83 -5.46 -35.30
CA ASN A 664 26.97 -5.72 -34.41
C ASN A 664 27.38 -7.21 -34.43
N GLU A 665 26.43 -8.12 -34.22
CA GLU A 665 26.67 -9.58 -34.27
C GLU A 665 27.25 -10.02 -35.64
N ARG A 666 26.79 -9.38 -36.73
CA ARG A 666 27.30 -9.61 -38.08
C ARG A 666 28.73 -9.08 -38.29
N TYR A 667 29.06 -7.93 -37.72
CA TYR A 667 30.42 -7.37 -37.75
C TYR A 667 31.40 -8.25 -36.99
N GLU A 668 31.06 -8.67 -35.76
CA GLU A 668 31.90 -9.58 -34.96
C GLU A 668 32.14 -10.91 -35.69
N THR A 669 31.11 -11.48 -36.31
CA THR A 669 31.23 -12.72 -37.11
C THR A 669 32.22 -12.55 -38.26
N LYS A 670 32.03 -11.53 -39.12
CA LYS A 670 32.94 -11.24 -40.24
C LYS A 670 34.39 -10.97 -39.78
N LEU A 671 34.56 -10.26 -38.66
CA LEU A 671 35.88 -9.91 -38.11
C LEU A 671 36.63 -11.15 -37.59
N ASN A 672 35.91 -12.11 -37.01
CA ASN A 672 36.50 -13.37 -36.54
C ASN A 672 36.87 -14.30 -37.71
N ASP A 673 36.06 -14.35 -38.78
CA ASP A 673 36.43 -15.06 -40.02
C ASP A 673 37.68 -14.44 -40.68
N LEU A 674 37.79 -13.10 -40.71
CA LEU A 674 38.98 -12.40 -41.23
C LEU A 674 40.25 -12.78 -40.45
N LYS A 675 40.21 -12.74 -39.10
CA LYS A 675 41.34 -13.14 -38.25
C LYS A 675 41.77 -14.58 -38.52
N LYS A 676 40.81 -15.50 -38.54
CA LYS A 676 41.06 -16.93 -38.76
C LYS A 676 41.68 -17.22 -40.13
N ASN A 677 41.23 -16.53 -41.18
CA ASN A 677 41.81 -16.66 -42.52
C ASN A 677 43.23 -16.08 -42.61
N HIS A 678 43.50 -14.99 -41.88
CA HIS A 678 44.82 -14.38 -41.78
C HIS A 678 45.81 -15.28 -41.03
N GLU A 679 45.42 -15.80 -39.87
CA GLU A 679 46.20 -16.79 -39.08
C GLU A 679 46.56 -18.03 -39.92
N ALA A 680 45.62 -18.55 -40.71
CA ALA A 680 45.84 -19.70 -41.59
C ALA A 680 46.91 -19.42 -42.67
N LYS A 681 46.86 -18.26 -43.34
CA LYS A 681 47.86 -17.89 -44.36
C LYS A 681 49.25 -17.66 -43.78
N LEU A 682 49.36 -17.02 -42.62
CA LEU A 682 50.66 -16.84 -41.96
C LEU A 682 51.31 -18.19 -41.64
N ALA A 683 50.52 -19.22 -41.30
CA ALA A 683 51.01 -20.58 -41.12
C ALA A 683 51.42 -21.27 -42.44
N GLU A 684 50.81 -20.93 -43.59
CA GLU A 684 51.23 -21.42 -44.91
C GLU A 684 52.55 -20.78 -45.39
N ILE A 685 52.75 -19.48 -45.13
CA ILE A 685 54.00 -18.77 -45.48
C ILE A 685 55.18 -19.37 -44.70
N ALA A 686 55.03 -19.58 -43.39
CA ALA A 686 56.06 -20.14 -42.51
C ALA A 686 56.38 -21.64 -42.75
N ALA A 687 55.75 -22.29 -43.73
CA ALA A 687 55.95 -23.70 -44.07
C ALA A 687 56.83 -23.92 -45.33
N GLN A 688 57.39 -22.86 -45.92
CA GLN A 688 58.20 -22.94 -47.15
C GLN A 688 59.67 -23.33 -46.85
N PRO A 689 60.28 -24.27 -47.60
CA PRO A 689 61.63 -24.78 -47.30
C PRO A 689 62.76 -23.93 -47.93
N THR A 690 63.71 -23.49 -47.10
CA THR A 690 64.81 -22.58 -47.50
C THR A 690 66.17 -23.27 -47.77
N SER A 691 66.31 -24.59 -47.53
CA SER A 691 67.56 -25.33 -47.79
C SER A 691 67.35 -26.82 -48.12
N LEU A 692 68.25 -27.41 -48.91
CA LEU A 692 68.17 -28.79 -49.41
C LEU A 692 69.06 -29.81 -48.65
N ALA A 693 69.95 -29.34 -47.77
CA ALA A 693 71.06 -30.14 -47.23
C ALA A 693 70.62 -31.35 -46.39
N GLU A 694 69.57 -31.18 -45.59
CA GLU A 694 69.15 -32.20 -44.61
C GLU A 694 68.52 -33.44 -45.26
N LEU A 695 67.89 -33.27 -46.44
CA LEU A 695 67.33 -34.36 -47.22
C LEU A 695 68.40 -35.27 -47.83
N GLN A 696 69.56 -34.72 -48.24
CA GLN A 696 70.67 -35.54 -48.77
C GLN A 696 71.22 -36.49 -47.69
N SER A 697 71.43 -35.97 -46.47
CA SER A 697 71.94 -36.75 -45.34
C SER A 697 71.04 -37.96 -45.00
N GLN A 698 69.72 -37.74 -44.91
CA GLN A 698 68.76 -38.80 -44.60
C GLN A 698 68.57 -39.86 -45.70
N LEU A 699 68.99 -39.58 -46.94
CA LEU A 699 68.95 -40.52 -48.05
C LEU A 699 70.24 -41.35 -48.14
N GLN A 700 71.40 -40.74 -47.87
CA GLN A 700 72.69 -41.44 -47.84
C GLN A 700 72.73 -42.52 -46.74
N ALA A 701 72.29 -42.19 -45.52
CA ALA A 701 72.28 -43.12 -44.38
C ALA A 701 71.51 -44.44 -44.64
N LYS A 702 70.59 -44.47 -45.61
CA LYS A 702 69.83 -45.67 -46.01
C LYS A 702 70.64 -46.60 -46.91
N LEU A 703 71.56 -46.07 -47.71
CA LEU A 703 72.54 -46.87 -48.47
C LEU A 703 73.59 -47.44 -47.52
N ASP A 704 74.08 -46.63 -46.57
CA ASP A 704 75.08 -47.05 -45.58
C ASP A 704 74.54 -48.16 -44.66
N THR A 705 73.27 -48.05 -44.25
CA THR A 705 72.56 -49.11 -43.49
C THR A 705 72.43 -50.41 -44.28
N LEU A 706 72.27 -50.33 -45.61
CA LEU A 706 72.23 -51.50 -46.49
C LEU A 706 73.60 -52.18 -46.55
N LYS A 707 74.67 -51.39 -46.70
CA LYS A 707 76.06 -51.87 -46.72
C LYS A 707 76.47 -52.52 -45.40
N ALA A 708 76.20 -51.89 -44.26
CA ALA A 708 76.57 -52.42 -42.95
C ALA A 708 75.96 -53.81 -42.67
N LYS A 709 74.72 -54.05 -43.12
CA LYS A 709 74.06 -55.37 -42.99
C LYS A 709 74.69 -56.44 -43.87
N HIS A 710 75.12 -56.06 -45.08
CA HIS A 710 75.79 -56.96 -46.02
C HIS A 710 77.18 -57.36 -45.52
N ASP A 711 78.01 -56.37 -45.14
CA ASP A 711 79.38 -56.60 -44.64
C ASP A 711 79.39 -57.52 -43.41
N ALA A 712 78.45 -57.31 -42.47
CA ALA A 712 78.30 -58.16 -41.29
C ALA A 712 77.96 -59.62 -41.63
N LYS A 713 77.15 -59.84 -42.67
CA LYS A 713 76.71 -61.18 -43.09
C LYS A 713 77.78 -61.95 -43.86
N LEU A 714 78.60 -61.25 -44.65
CA LEU A 714 79.83 -61.82 -45.22
C LEU A 714 80.83 -62.23 -44.14
N LYS A 715 80.99 -61.42 -43.08
CA LYS A 715 81.83 -61.77 -41.95
C LYS A 715 81.35 -63.05 -41.27
N GLN A 716 80.05 -63.18 -41.01
CA GLN A 716 79.46 -64.38 -40.39
C GLN A 716 79.73 -65.66 -41.20
N ILE A 717 79.54 -65.61 -42.53
CA ILE A 717 79.85 -66.74 -43.44
C ILE A 717 81.33 -67.16 -43.33
N THR A 718 82.23 -66.17 -43.17
CA THR A 718 83.67 -66.38 -43.06
C THR A 718 84.07 -66.95 -41.70
N ASP A 719 83.49 -66.46 -40.62
CA ASP A 719 83.76 -66.92 -39.25
C ASP A 719 83.32 -68.39 -39.06
N ASP A 720 82.11 -68.74 -39.53
CA ASP A 720 81.55 -70.12 -39.45
C ASP A 720 82.39 -71.15 -40.22
N ALA A 721 82.97 -70.75 -41.36
CA ALA A 721 83.84 -71.61 -42.16
C ALA A 721 85.17 -71.90 -41.43
N ASN A 722 85.80 -70.86 -40.90
CA ASN A 722 87.05 -70.97 -40.15
C ASN A 722 86.89 -71.81 -38.87
N ALA A 723 85.78 -71.66 -38.15
CA ALA A 723 85.47 -72.46 -36.96
C ALA A 723 85.40 -73.96 -37.28
N LYS A 724 84.73 -74.34 -38.38
CA LYS A 724 84.63 -75.74 -38.84
C LYS A 724 85.99 -76.31 -39.25
N ILE A 725 86.84 -75.52 -39.90
CA ILE A 725 88.20 -75.95 -40.31
C ILE A 725 89.11 -76.15 -39.09
N ALA A 726 89.03 -75.30 -38.07
CA ALA A 726 89.76 -75.47 -36.81
C ALA A 726 89.37 -76.74 -36.05
N ALA A 727 88.08 -77.11 -36.07
CA ALA A 727 87.59 -78.35 -35.47
C ALA A 727 88.09 -79.63 -36.18
N ILE A 728 88.33 -79.58 -37.50
CA ILE A 728 88.89 -80.72 -38.24
C ILE A 728 90.38 -80.90 -37.92
N LYS A 729 91.16 -79.81 -37.90
CA LYS A 729 92.63 -79.84 -37.70
C LYS A 729 93.07 -80.24 -36.28
N SER A 730 92.16 -80.28 -35.31
CA SER A 730 92.47 -80.60 -33.90
C SER A 730 92.23 -82.06 -33.52
N GLN A 731 91.74 -82.90 -34.44
CA GLN A 731 91.56 -84.34 -34.19
C GLN A 731 92.85 -85.11 -34.49
N LYS A 732 93.47 -85.71 -33.45
CA LYS A 732 94.61 -86.62 -33.59
C LYS A 732 94.13 -88.01 -34.06
N VAL A 733 94.77 -88.56 -35.08
CA VAL A 733 94.56 -89.94 -35.53
C VAL A 733 95.55 -90.87 -34.81
N ASN A 734 95.06 -92.03 -34.35
CA ASN A 734 95.86 -93.14 -33.83
C ASN A 734 95.49 -94.41 -34.63
N ASP A 735 96.42 -94.99 -35.41
CA ASP A 735 96.27 -96.33 -35.98
C ASP A 735 97.01 -97.36 -35.10
N PRO A 736 96.30 -98.17 -34.30
CA PRO A 736 96.92 -99.15 -33.40
C PRO A 736 97.56 -100.35 -34.13
N GLU A 737 97.36 -100.49 -35.45
CA GLU A 737 98.00 -101.56 -36.23
C GLU A 737 99.48 -101.24 -36.52
N ILE A 738 99.87 -99.95 -36.53
CA ILE A 738 101.27 -99.51 -36.66
C ILE A 738 102.11 -99.96 -35.46
N ASP A 739 101.57 -99.90 -34.25
CA ASP A 739 102.30 -100.29 -33.03
C ASP A 739 102.64 -101.80 -33.03
N LYS A 740 101.76 -102.65 -33.56
CA LYS A 740 102.03 -104.09 -33.76
C LYS A 740 103.16 -104.35 -34.75
N LEU A 741 103.17 -103.64 -35.88
CA LEU A 741 104.18 -103.83 -36.95
C LEU A 741 105.58 -103.47 -36.45
N ASN A 742 105.71 -102.44 -35.60
CA ASN A 742 106.97 -102.10 -34.93
C ASN A 742 107.45 -103.21 -33.98
N ALA A 743 106.56 -103.78 -33.17
CA ALA A 743 106.92 -104.87 -32.24
C ALA A 743 107.45 -106.13 -32.96
N GLN A 744 106.95 -106.42 -34.17
CA GLN A 744 107.45 -107.55 -34.98
C GLN A 744 108.87 -107.32 -35.51
N ILE A 745 109.22 -106.07 -35.87
CA ILE A 745 110.56 -105.70 -36.35
C ILE A 745 111.64 -105.96 -35.28
N ASP A 746 111.36 -105.68 -34.00
CA ASP A 746 112.33 -105.85 -32.91
C ASP A 746 112.53 -107.32 -32.51
N GLN A 747 111.49 -108.16 -32.61
CA GLN A 747 111.62 -109.61 -32.42
C GLN A 747 112.60 -110.22 -33.43
N ILE A 748 112.49 -109.85 -34.73
CA ILE A 748 113.35 -110.36 -35.80
C ILE A 748 114.84 -110.04 -35.54
N LYS A 749 115.14 -108.84 -35.02
CA LYS A 749 116.51 -108.45 -34.63
C LYS A 749 117.05 -109.31 -33.48
N SER A 750 116.20 -109.64 -32.50
CA SER A 750 116.57 -110.42 -31.31
C SER A 750 117.02 -111.84 -31.67
N ASP A 751 116.30 -112.51 -32.57
CA ASP A 751 116.59 -113.89 -32.92
C ASP A 751 117.79 -114.04 -33.86
N LEU A 752 118.08 -113.02 -34.69
CA LEU A 752 119.32 -112.97 -35.47
C LEU A 752 120.57 -112.95 -34.57
N ALA A 753 120.55 -112.14 -33.49
CA ALA A 753 121.67 -112.01 -32.57
C ALA A 753 122.03 -113.34 -31.86
N LYS A 754 121.02 -114.12 -31.45
CA LYS A 754 121.21 -115.45 -30.84
C LYS A 754 121.94 -116.41 -31.78
N LYS A 755 121.66 -116.35 -33.08
CA LYS A 755 122.22 -117.28 -34.06
C LYS A 755 123.71 -117.05 -34.34
N GLN A 756 124.23 -115.84 -34.11
CA GLN A 756 125.67 -115.57 -34.12
C GLN A 756 126.36 -116.34 -32.99
N GLN A 757 125.85 -116.14 -31.77
CA GLN A 757 126.44 -116.63 -30.53
C GLN A 757 126.52 -118.16 -30.46
N GLU A 758 125.55 -118.86 -31.06
CA GLU A 758 125.54 -120.32 -31.19
C GLU A 758 126.62 -120.85 -32.16
N LEU A 759 126.80 -120.19 -33.31
CA LEU A 759 127.80 -120.58 -34.32
C LEU A 759 129.24 -120.38 -33.81
N ASP A 760 129.52 -119.24 -33.18
CA ASP A 760 130.84 -118.94 -32.62
C ASP A 760 131.22 -119.92 -31.49
N SER A 761 130.25 -120.30 -30.66
CA SER A 761 130.46 -121.26 -29.56
C SER A 761 130.87 -122.65 -30.05
N GLN A 762 130.37 -123.11 -31.20
CA GLN A 762 130.76 -124.39 -31.79
C GLN A 762 132.21 -124.39 -32.32
N TYR A 763 132.68 -123.25 -32.80
CA TYR A 763 134.01 -123.12 -33.41
C TYR A 763 135.15 -123.22 -32.38
N GLU A 764 135.06 -122.50 -31.25
CA GLU A 764 136.10 -122.54 -30.20
C GLU A 764 136.14 -123.90 -29.45
N ALA A 765 135.02 -124.62 -29.39
CA ALA A 765 134.99 -125.99 -28.87
C ALA A 765 135.84 -126.96 -29.73
N LEU A 766 135.81 -126.82 -31.07
CA LEU A 766 136.61 -127.64 -31.99
C LEU A 766 138.12 -127.39 -31.83
N LYS A 767 138.53 -126.12 -31.82
CA LYS A 767 139.93 -125.71 -31.55
C LYS A 767 140.49 -126.34 -30.27
N THR A 768 139.71 -126.24 -29.19
CA THR A 768 140.11 -126.73 -27.87
C THR A 768 140.39 -128.24 -27.90
N LYS A 769 139.57 -129.03 -28.61
CA LYS A 769 139.78 -130.46 -28.81
C LYS A 769 141.04 -130.76 -29.64
N ASN A 770 141.21 -130.07 -30.78
CA ASN A 770 142.37 -130.26 -31.65
C ASN A 770 143.70 -130.04 -30.91
N GLN A 771 143.79 -128.95 -30.14
CA GLN A 771 145.00 -128.60 -29.39
C GLN A 771 145.33 -129.61 -28.28
N ALA A 772 144.34 -130.30 -27.71
CA ALA A 772 144.56 -131.37 -26.73
C ALA A 772 145.13 -132.64 -27.37
N GLU A 773 144.59 -133.08 -28.52
CA GLU A 773 145.10 -134.27 -29.25
C GLU A 773 146.56 -134.10 -29.70
N TYR A 774 146.93 -132.90 -30.15
CA TYR A 774 148.30 -132.58 -30.55
C TYR A 774 149.31 -132.75 -29.39
N ASN A 775 148.95 -132.24 -28.21
CA ASN A 775 149.81 -132.29 -27.03
C ASN A 775 150.01 -133.73 -26.51
N ALA A 776 148.98 -134.59 -26.64
CA ALA A 776 149.05 -135.99 -26.22
C ALA A 776 150.04 -136.83 -27.04
N LEU A 777 150.13 -136.61 -28.36
CA LEU A 777 151.09 -137.31 -29.21
C LEU A 777 152.53 -136.83 -28.96
N ALA A 778 152.74 -135.53 -28.81
CA ALA A 778 154.06 -134.92 -28.61
C ALA A 778 154.82 -135.51 -27.40
N ASN A 779 154.13 -135.68 -26.27
CA ASN A 779 154.71 -136.20 -25.03
C ASN A 779 155.16 -137.67 -25.10
N LYS A 780 154.74 -138.44 -26.12
CA LYS A 780 155.03 -139.88 -26.23
C LYS A 780 156.30 -140.21 -27.02
N LEU A 781 156.81 -139.26 -27.81
CA LEU A 781 157.91 -139.50 -28.75
C LEU A 781 159.30 -139.15 -28.20
N ASN A 782 159.42 -138.16 -27.30
CA ASN A 782 160.70 -137.73 -26.75
C ASN A 782 160.69 -137.64 -25.21
N SER A 783 161.04 -138.75 -24.57
CA SER A 783 161.82 -138.70 -23.32
C SER A 783 163.29 -138.43 -23.71
N SER A 784 163.77 -137.19 -23.76
CA SER A 784 163.89 -136.30 -22.60
C SER A 784 164.27 -134.82 -22.92
N THR A 785 164.15 -133.93 -21.91
CA THR A 785 164.69 -132.54 -21.75
C THR A 785 164.02 -131.27 -22.38
N LYS A 786 163.90 -130.21 -21.52
CA LYS A 786 163.65 -128.73 -21.71
C LYS A 786 162.21 -128.11 -21.71
N ALA A 787 162.10 -126.77 -21.49
CA ALA A 787 160.95 -126.05 -20.84
C ALA A 787 160.89 -124.47 -20.99
N VAL A 788 160.06 -123.79 -20.15
CA VAL A 788 159.96 -122.32 -19.73
C VAL A 788 159.19 -121.33 -20.70
N VAL A 789 158.59 -120.12 -20.45
CA VAL A 789 158.55 -119.01 -19.40
C VAL A 789 157.25 -118.10 -19.43
N ASN A 790 156.98 -117.30 -18.35
CA ASN A 790 156.17 -116.03 -18.21
C ASN A 790 154.61 -115.98 -18.36
N GLY A 791 153.84 -114.97 -17.87
CA GLY A 791 154.08 -113.89 -16.86
C GLY A 791 153.31 -112.52 -17.06
N SER A 792 152.53 -111.99 -16.07
CA SER A 792 151.80 -110.67 -16.13
C SER A 792 151.19 -110.14 -14.78
N ALA A 793 150.74 -108.86 -14.67
CA ALA A 793 150.10 -108.18 -13.48
C ALA A 793 149.21 -106.93 -13.88
N GLN A 794 148.53 -106.08 -13.05
CA GLN A 794 148.42 -105.85 -11.58
C GLN A 794 147.03 -105.21 -11.10
N GLN A 795 146.96 -104.35 -10.05
CA GLN A 795 145.79 -104.00 -9.16
C GLN A 795 145.98 -102.64 -8.37
N VAL A 796 145.10 -101.95 -7.56
CA VAL A 796 143.64 -101.86 -7.17
C VAL A 796 143.35 -100.58 -6.26
N PHE A 797 142.09 -100.26 -5.88
CA PHE A 797 141.54 -99.19 -4.97
C PHE A 797 141.96 -99.25 -3.45
N THR A 798 141.43 -98.33 -2.59
CA THR A 798 141.13 -98.42 -1.10
C THR A 798 142.29 -98.38 -0.06
N SER A 799 142.15 -98.03 1.25
CA SER A 799 141.13 -97.29 2.09
C SER A 799 141.63 -97.01 3.55
N ARG A 800 140.77 -96.39 4.41
CA ARG A 800 140.76 -96.33 5.91
C ARG A 800 141.74 -95.41 6.67
N SER A 801 141.27 -94.20 7.01
CA SER A 801 141.53 -93.55 8.31
C SER A 801 140.33 -92.81 8.92
N GLY A 802 139.13 -92.92 8.31
CA GLY A 802 137.83 -92.48 8.85
C GLY A 802 137.57 -90.98 8.80
N LYS A 803 138.58 -90.14 9.03
CA LYS A 803 138.49 -88.69 8.82
C LYS A 803 138.31 -88.39 7.32
N VAL A 804 137.54 -87.34 7.00
CA VAL A 804 137.71 -86.61 5.74
C VAL A 804 139.18 -86.10 5.68
N ALA A 805 139.86 -86.06 4.54
CA ALA A 805 139.44 -86.24 3.14
C ALA A 805 140.68 -86.65 2.31
N TYR A 806 140.74 -86.20 1.04
CA TYR A 806 141.99 -85.80 0.36
C TYR A 806 142.95 -86.95 -0.08
N VAL A 807 143.90 -86.76 -1.02
CA VAL A 807 144.27 -85.56 -1.81
C VAL A 807 144.80 -85.94 -3.21
N ILE A 808 144.53 -85.07 -4.21
CA ILE A 808 145.44 -84.51 -5.26
C ILE A 808 146.75 -85.30 -5.51
N PRO A 809 147.06 -85.69 -6.77
CA PRO A 809 147.36 -84.71 -7.83
C PRO A 809 146.75 -84.98 -9.22
N GLY A 810 146.74 -84.01 -10.15
CA GLY A 810 147.08 -82.58 -10.00
C GLY A 810 147.81 -81.97 -11.20
N HIS A 811 147.87 -80.63 -11.23
CA HIS A 811 148.66 -79.74 -12.11
C HIS A 811 148.22 -79.53 -13.59
N GLN A 812 148.05 -78.24 -13.94
CA GLN A 812 148.29 -77.56 -15.25
C GLN A 812 147.50 -78.06 -16.49
N SER A 813 146.76 -77.27 -17.27
CA SER A 813 146.75 -75.82 -17.53
C SER A 813 145.77 -75.50 -18.70
N ILE A 814 145.57 -74.20 -19.02
CA ILE A 814 144.95 -73.63 -20.25
C ILE A 814 143.41 -73.79 -20.42
N ALA A 815 142.61 -72.83 -20.91
CA ALA A 815 142.61 -71.34 -20.84
C ALA A 815 141.31 -70.75 -21.45
N THR A 816 140.96 -69.48 -21.12
CA THR A 816 140.17 -68.50 -21.94
C THR A 816 138.71 -68.83 -22.36
N ARG A 817 137.84 -67.93 -22.89
CA ARG A 817 137.53 -66.48 -22.76
C ARG A 817 136.15 -66.20 -23.43
N GLY A 818 135.48 -65.08 -23.09
CA GLY A 818 134.26 -64.55 -23.75
C GLY A 818 133.12 -64.33 -22.73
N ALA A 819 132.47 -63.17 -22.54
CA ALA A 819 132.05 -62.04 -23.42
C ALA A 819 130.92 -62.45 -24.39
N VAL A 820 129.84 -61.68 -24.63
CA VAL A 820 129.60 -60.21 -24.68
C VAL A 820 128.21 -59.92 -24.02
N LYS A 821 127.97 -58.87 -23.18
CA LYS A 821 127.60 -57.44 -23.46
C LYS A 821 126.27 -57.28 -24.27
N THR A 822 125.40 -56.26 -24.17
CA THR A 822 125.35 -54.84 -23.68
C THR A 822 123.93 -54.54 -23.12
N VAL A 823 123.62 -53.62 -22.17
CA VAL A 823 123.78 -52.12 -22.08
C VAL A 823 122.88 -51.39 -23.12
N SER A 824 122.15 -50.28 -22.86
CA SER A 824 122.21 -49.16 -21.87
C SER A 824 120.79 -48.76 -21.32
N GLU A 825 120.59 -48.04 -20.20
CA GLU A 825 120.71 -46.57 -19.90
C GLU A 825 119.77 -45.64 -20.74
N GLN A 826 119.37 -44.41 -20.37
CA GLN A 826 119.95 -43.41 -19.44
C GLN A 826 118.91 -42.39 -18.88
N ASN A 827 119.34 -41.20 -18.39
CA ASN A 827 118.97 -40.66 -17.08
C ASN A 827 118.60 -39.14 -17.02
N ASN A 828 118.13 -38.72 -15.82
CA ASN A 828 118.42 -37.45 -15.12
C ASN A 828 117.77 -36.10 -15.50
N SER A 829 117.71 -35.26 -14.46
CA SER A 829 117.64 -33.77 -14.40
C SER A 829 116.27 -33.09 -14.55
N ASP A 830 116.01 -31.93 -13.91
CA ASP A 830 116.30 -31.53 -12.51
C ASP A 830 115.58 -30.22 -12.17
N SER A 831 115.17 -30.07 -10.90
CA SER A 831 115.05 -28.78 -10.17
C SER A 831 114.07 -27.63 -10.60
N LEU A 832 113.48 -27.03 -9.55
CA LEU A 832 113.29 -25.57 -9.33
C LEU A 832 112.52 -24.66 -10.32
N SER A 833 111.25 -24.43 -9.94
CA SER A 833 110.72 -23.11 -9.50
C SER A 833 109.92 -22.18 -10.44
N LYS A 834 108.86 -21.63 -9.82
CA LYS A 834 108.19 -20.31 -10.02
C LYS A 834 107.19 -20.04 -11.17
N GLU A 835 106.01 -19.60 -10.69
CA GLU A 835 105.16 -18.48 -11.16
C GLU A 835 104.03 -18.66 -12.21
N PHE A 836 102.79 -18.58 -11.67
CA PHE A 836 101.58 -17.90 -12.21
C PHE A 836 100.90 -18.42 -13.52
N GLN A 837 99.60 -18.19 -13.79
CA GLN A 837 98.57 -17.36 -13.11
C GLN A 837 97.11 -17.84 -13.39
N SER A 838 96.17 -17.66 -12.43
CA SER A 838 94.68 -17.47 -12.58
C SER A 838 93.82 -18.58 -13.27
N GLN A 839 92.51 -18.82 -13.05
CA GLN A 839 91.41 -18.40 -12.12
C GLN A 839 90.18 -19.36 -12.34
N ASN A 840 88.99 -19.36 -11.68
CA ASN A 840 88.39 -18.58 -10.57
C ASN A 840 87.52 -19.46 -9.58
N ASN A 841 86.19 -19.26 -9.46
CA ASN A 841 85.32 -19.64 -8.31
C ASN A 841 83.79 -19.66 -8.65
N ASN A 842 82.82 -20.18 -7.86
CA ASN A 842 82.73 -21.34 -6.93
C ASN A 842 81.28 -21.53 -6.33
N ARG A 843 81.05 -22.64 -5.59
CA ARG A 843 80.13 -22.84 -4.42
C ARG A 843 78.57 -22.77 -4.47
N LEU A 844 77.93 -23.92 -4.13
CA LEU A 844 76.87 -24.16 -3.08
C LEU A 844 75.43 -23.54 -3.26
N PRO A 845 74.46 -23.63 -2.28
CA PRO A 845 73.56 -24.80 -2.10
C PRO A 845 72.04 -24.50 -1.74
N GLN A 846 71.27 -25.57 -1.47
CA GLN A 846 70.10 -25.76 -0.56
C GLN A 846 69.10 -24.64 -0.10
N THR A 847 67.79 -24.92 -0.31
CA THR A 847 66.57 -24.80 0.57
C THR A 847 66.25 -23.61 1.52
N GLY A 848 64.98 -23.16 1.51
CA GLY A 848 64.23 -22.50 2.61
C GLY A 848 63.93 -21.00 2.44
N ASN A 849 63.02 -20.32 3.17
CA ASN A 849 61.84 -20.73 3.99
C ASN A 849 60.89 -19.50 4.24
N GLN A 850 59.71 -19.73 4.80
CA GLN A 850 58.65 -18.78 5.25
C GLN A 850 59.09 -17.56 6.08
N SER A 851 58.47 -16.38 5.84
CA SER A 851 58.07 -15.31 6.81
C SER A 851 57.85 -13.94 6.12
N SER A 852 57.05 -12.98 6.61
CA SER A 852 55.94 -13.03 7.59
C SER A 852 55.11 -11.73 7.58
N LEU A 853 53.80 -11.90 7.82
CA LEU A 853 52.85 -10.97 8.46
C LEU A 853 53.45 -9.75 9.24
N ALA A 854 53.10 -8.51 8.88
CA ALA A 854 53.20 -7.33 9.76
C ALA A 854 52.34 -6.12 9.31
N MET A 855 51.65 -5.48 10.26
CA MET A 855 51.07 -4.11 10.32
C MET A 855 50.41 -3.49 9.06
N VAL A 856 49.11 -3.14 9.00
CA VAL A 856 48.10 -2.63 9.97
C VAL A 856 48.24 -1.14 10.34
N LEU A 857 47.08 -0.47 10.46
CA LEU A 857 46.75 0.89 10.96
C LEU A 857 46.68 2.09 9.97
N LEU A 858 45.43 2.60 9.90
CA LEU A 858 45.00 4.01 9.90
C LEU A 858 45.10 4.90 8.62
N GLY A 859 44.04 5.70 8.45
CA GLY A 859 43.82 6.65 7.35
C GLY A 859 42.33 6.99 7.20
N ALA A 860 41.68 7.47 8.25
CA ALA A 860 40.21 7.49 8.35
C ALA A 860 39.55 8.86 8.06
N ALA A 861 38.44 8.79 7.30
CA ALA A 861 37.24 9.62 7.41
C ALA A 861 37.28 11.12 6.97
N ALA A 862 36.10 11.74 7.09
CA ALA A 862 35.76 13.16 6.92
C ALA A 862 35.72 13.74 5.48
N ALA A 863 34.57 13.54 4.82
CA ALA A 863 34.11 14.40 3.73
C ALA A 863 33.80 15.83 4.22
N MET A 864 33.81 16.82 3.31
CA MET A 864 33.24 18.15 3.58
C MET A 864 32.55 18.79 2.36
N PHE A 865 31.30 19.20 2.60
CA PHE A 865 30.50 20.29 2.01
C PHE A 865 30.42 20.55 0.49
N GLY A 866 29.17 20.56 0.01
CA GLY A 866 28.72 21.30 -1.17
C GLY A 866 27.25 21.70 -0.97
N VAL A 867 26.98 22.97 -0.66
CA VAL A 867 25.65 23.45 -0.25
C VAL A 867 24.84 23.96 -1.45
N GLY A 868 23.55 23.60 -1.51
CA GLY A 868 22.57 24.19 -2.42
C GLY A 868 21.20 24.27 -1.75
N LEU A 869 20.69 25.48 -1.50
CA LEU A 869 19.52 25.73 -0.65
C LEU A 869 18.31 26.23 -1.45
N ALA A 870 17.14 25.70 -1.08
CA ALA A 870 15.76 26.12 -1.31
C ALA A 870 15.41 27.29 -2.26
N GLY A 871 14.42 27.06 -3.13
CA GLY A 871 13.59 28.10 -3.74
C GLY A 871 12.21 27.53 -4.11
N LYS A 872 11.17 27.81 -3.31
CA LYS A 872 9.81 27.27 -3.49
C LYS A 872 8.77 28.40 -3.45
N LYS A 873 7.81 28.35 -4.40
CA LYS A 873 6.63 29.23 -4.55
C LYS A 873 6.86 30.75 -4.71
N LYS A 874 6.33 31.28 -5.81
CA LYS A 874 5.20 32.21 -5.75
C LYS A 874 4.05 31.66 -6.60
N GLU A 875 2.81 31.97 -6.25
CA GLU A 875 1.64 31.65 -7.07
C GLU A 875 1.47 32.66 -8.23
N TYR A 876 1.14 32.13 -9.40
CA TYR A 876 -0.05 32.47 -10.20
C TYR A 876 -0.48 31.21 -10.97
#